data_AF-A0A0W0SSR1-F1
#
_entry.id   AF-A0A0W0SSR1-F1
#
_cell.length_a   1.000
_cell.length_b   1.000
_cell.length_c   1.000
_cell.angle_alpha   90.00
_cell.angle_beta   90.00
_cell.angle_gamma   90.00
#
_symmetry.space_group_name_H-M   'P 1'
#
loop_
_entity.id
_entity.type
_entity.pdbx_description
1 polymer ?
#
loop_
_entity_poly.entity_id
_entity_poly.type
_entity_poly.pdbx_seq_one_letter_code
_entity_poly.pdbx_strand_id
1 'polypeptide(L)'
;MLKYNSEEALLVAWKKKLEAITTNRTQLKKELLDLLESTSKTSAPFRLSQFNRMRTQLLNDEHNQGWSWTSNFSWLWRILSFLTFFQLFKTNPQPGSRLRQALEELPPINTELVTIASPLEIISLDDAQFEEALFYEPQKAFNDLQIRMQNLKNTSKTEILISIERLEAIKFRLSPQDYCHFLSNLFEIAPKECLNYHYQLYREDNYEVFNSHEFIEHHLMARTLMRLFVSGKKIIPEDIELNPYLYAAQQLILILSFTSAENDPLQTLISRSSSGSIDLETVYTDVSDQILEILKTKIEQSRFESRSYSTPLKVAEDLFENTKLKTHPLLIQVTRLACELFLLTYHSATSDSKTKEWQPSTLAYQTLKLFSEKILGSWRSPFNLNNLEQSSLLLDPYQFHSDVHPDYQAAELSIMAILIHTTLSGEDGLRQARKINSISTKEFNAQQLDWILDRVASVYPNPNLVLKLENIFKRTIFFNLSHLSSWNKSSLAMQPEEIIINITQHLQAAREANSDLNVEAENAFHDQALNAFHYLLNHCTLNAKQLNLAYKFLQQFEHHCIKQELFLHWNQQIKTLLSNLMCWTAENTNLTETQLEEFKKDENIAAIVKNKEPLIVIQKLCFAAASFQNGVYADFSYLQNCSQMAVHYFAVLMDEYTMNPPEKHKITEARELLMDHLKPYLTEAQYFSWNKKLSESQINILPKSNVGFFEATTVHHKNQESEATTPEVPQQAKDNSPNIP
;
A
#
# COMPACT_ATOMS: atom_id res chain seq x y z
N MET A 1 -25.56 29.62 3.61
CA MET A 1 -26.02 28.73 2.54
C MET A 1 -26.24 27.33 3.10
N LEU A 2 -27.26 26.59 2.67
CA LEU A 2 -27.45 25.18 3.00
C LEU A 2 -26.37 24.30 2.33
N LYS A 3 -25.88 23.29 3.06
CA LYS A 3 -24.95 22.28 2.52
C LYS A 3 -25.72 21.00 2.21
N TYR A 4 -25.38 20.35 1.09
CA TYR A 4 -25.99 19.07 0.77
C TYR A 4 -25.39 17.97 1.65
N ASN A 5 -26.22 17.32 2.47
CA ASN A 5 -25.92 16.03 3.09
C ASN A 5 -27.22 15.21 3.17
N SER A 6 -27.14 13.93 3.54
CA SER A 6 -28.31 13.04 3.56
C SER A 6 -29.43 13.53 4.49
N GLU A 7 -29.08 14.15 5.61
CA GLU A 7 -30.05 14.64 6.59
C GLU A 7 -30.75 15.92 6.11
N GLU A 8 -29.99 16.88 5.58
CA GLU A 8 -30.53 18.12 5.01
C GLU A 8 -31.41 17.82 3.80
N ALA A 9 -30.98 16.90 2.94
CA ALA A 9 -31.76 16.48 1.79
C ALA A 9 -33.09 15.81 2.21
N LEU A 10 -33.08 15.04 3.31
CA LEU A 10 -34.30 14.47 3.90
C LEU A 10 -35.22 15.57 4.47
N LEU A 11 -34.66 16.57 5.18
CA LEU A 11 -35.42 17.70 5.71
C LEU A 11 -36.07 18.52 4.59
N VAL A 12 -35.34 18.80 3.51
CA VAL A 12 -35.84 19.51 2.33
C VAL A 12 -36.91 18.69 1.60
N ALA A 13 -36.71 17.39 1.44
CA ALA A 13 -37.69 16.49 0.83
C ALA A 13 -38.99 16.41 1.68
N TRP A 14 -38.86 16.39 3.00
CA TRP A 14 -40.00 16.49 3.92
C TRP A 14 -40.73 17.81 3.78
N LYS A 15 -40.00 18.93 3.70
CA LYS A 15 -40.60 20.26 3.52
C LYS A 15 -41.45 20.29 2.26
N LYS A 16 -40.90 19.88 1.12
CA LYS A 16 -41.63 19.80 -0.16
C LYS A 16 -42.85 18.89 -0.08
N LYS A 17 -42.70 17.71 0.53
CA LYS A 17 -43.82 16.77 0.72
C LYS A 17 -44.92 17.40 1.56
N LEU A 18 -44.57 18.09 2.65
CA LEU A 18 -45.53 18.75 3.53
C LEU A 18 -46.22 19.94 2.89
N GLU A 19 -45.49 20.77 2.14
CA GLU A 19 -46.02 21.92 1.41
C GLU A 19 -47.09 21.50 0.40
N ALA A 20 -46.83 20.44 -0.36
CA ALA A 20 -47.73 19.92 -1.40
C ALA A 20 -49.07 19.38 -0.85
N ILE A 21 -49.17 19.08 0.45
CA ILE A 21 -50.39 18.50 1.04
C ILE A 21 -51.40 19.59 1.41
N THR A 22 -52.63 19.41 0.96
CA THR A 22 -53.79 20.16 1.47
C THR A 22 -54.40 19.42 2.66
N THR A 23 -54.45 20.07 3.84
CA THR A 23 -54.99 19.50 5.08
C THR A 23 -55.72 20.56 5.90
N ASN A 24 -56.75 20.15 6.65
CA ASN A 24 -57.48 21.01 7.59
C ASN A 24 -56.69 21.27 8.89
N ARG A 25 -55.63 20.50 9.16
CA ARG A 25 -54.73 20.68 10.31
C ARG A 25 -53.64 21.71 10.00
N THR A 26 -54.05 22.92 9.64
CA THR A 26 -53.14 23.99 9.17
C THR A 26 -52.12 24.40 10.21
N GLN A 27 -52.52 24.51 11.49
CA GLN A 27 -51.61 24.86 12.59
C GLN A 27 -50.51 23.80 12.79
N LEU A 28 -50.87 22.52 12.77
CA LEU A 28 -49.93 21.44 12.99
C LEU A 28 -49.00 21.22 11.77
N LYS A 29 -49.52 21.44 10.55
CA LYS A 29 -48.68 21.54 9.34
C LYS A 29 -47.67 22.67 9.48
N LYS A 30 -48.10 23.83 9.97
CA LYS A 30 -47.22 24.99 10.19
C LYS A 30 -46.14 24.67 11.23
N GLU A 31 -46.48 24.08 12.37
CA GLU A 31 -45.50 23.66 13.38
C GLU A 31 -44.45 22.68 12.81
N LEU A 32 -44.86 21.72 11.99
CA LEU A 32 -43.93 20.81 11.31
C LEU A 32 -43.03 21.55 10.31
N LEU A 33 -43.58 22.48 9.52
CA LEU A 33 -42.80 23.27 8.57
C LEU A 33 -41.83 24.22 9.29
N ASP A 34 -42.25 24.86 10.38
CA ASP A 34 -41.42 25.75 11.20
C ASP A 34 -40.21 24.97 11.79
N LEU A 35 -40.38 23.70 12.17
CA LEU A 35 -39.25 22.84 12.58
C LEU A 35 -38.26 22.58 11.45
N LEU A 36 -38.76 22.34 10.23
CA LEU A 36 -37.92 22.10 9.05
C LEU A 36 -37.17 23.35 8.59
N GLU A 37 -37.82 24.53 8.70
CA GLU A 37 -37.29 25.84 8.28
C GLU A 37 -36.36 26.53 9.30
N SER A 38 -36.19 25.96 10.50
CA SER A 38 -35.37 26.54 11.58
C SER A 38 -33.85 26.49 11.32
N THR A 39 -33.40 27.06 10.20
CA THR A 39 -32.01 27.01 9.72
C THR A 39 -31.04 27.86 10.54
N SER A 40 -31.52 28.84 11.31
CA SER A 40 -30.64 29.88 11.86
C SER A 40 -29.89 29.53 13.15
N LYS A 41 -30.23 28.44 13.87
CA LYS A 41 -29.65 28.14 15.20
C LYS A 41 -29.47 26.65 15.58
N THR A 42 -29.87 25.71 14.72
CA THR A 42 -29.95 24.28 15.09
C THR A 42 -29.40 23.38 13.99
N SER A 43 -28.49 22.47 14.37
CA SER A 43 -27.85 21.53 13.43
C SER A 43 -28.88 20.63 12.73
N ALA A 44 -28.56 20.17 11.52
CA ALA A 44 -29.42 19.26 10.75
C ALA A 44 -29.81 17.97 11.53
N PRO A 45 -28.89 17.29 12.25
CA PRO A 45 -29.25 16.12 13.06
C PRO A 45 -30.28 16.47 14.14
N PHE A 46 -30.11 17.63 14.79
CA PHE A 46 -31.02 18.08 15.83
C PHE A 46 -32.40 18.39 15.26
N ARG A 47 -32.49 19.15 14.16
CA ARG A 47 -33.76 19.43 13.47
C ARG A 47 -34.46 18.14 13.05
N LEU A 48 -33.72 17.22 12.44
CA LEU A 48 -34.25 15.92 12.01
C LEU A 48 -34.73 15.09 13.20
N SER A 49 -34.01 15.09 14.32
CA SER A 49 -34.44 14.41 15.54
C SER A 49 -35.73 14.99 16.12
N GLN A 50 -35.87 16.32 16.16
CA GLN A 50 -37.08 16.98 16.63
C GLN A 50 -38.26 16.72 15.72
N PHE A 51 -38.04 16.81 14.41
CA PHE A 51 -39.04 16.48 13.41
C PHE A 51 -39.48 15.01 13.55
N ASN A 52 -38.56 14.07 13.67
CA ASN A 52 -38.86 12.65 13.83
C ASN A 52 -39.56 12.33 15.16
N ARG A 53 -39.25 13.05 16.24
CA ARG A 53 -39.98 12.95 17.51
C ARG A 53 -41.43 13.37 17.32
N MET A 54 -41.67 14.51 16.68
CA MET A 54 -43.02 15.02 16.43
C MET A 54 -43.77 14.12 15.45
N ARG A 55 -43.13 13.66 14.38
CA ARG A 55 -43.64 12.66 13.44
C ARG A 55 -44.08 11.40 14.18
N THR A 56 -43.22 10.83 15.04
CA THR A 56 -43.53 9.62 15.81
C THR A 56 -44.72 9.84 16.74
N GLN A 57 -44.80 10.99 17.42
CA GLN A 57 -45.97 11.34 18.25
C GLN A 57 -47.26 11.41 17.43
N LEU A 58 -47.21 11.94 16.21
CA LEU A 58 -48.37 12.05 15.32
C LEU A 58 -48.78 10.70 14.71
N LEU A 59 -47.80 9.83 14.48
CA LEU A 59 -48.01 8.48 13.97
C LEU A 59 -48.37 7.47 15.07
N ASN A 60 -48.13 7.79 16.35
CA ASN A 60 -48.50 6.92 17.46
C ASN A 60 -50.03 6.68 17.50
N ASP A 61 -50.42 5.50 17.97
CA ASP A 61 -51.82 5.06 18.04
C ASP A 61 -52.54 5.60 19.28
N GLU A 62 -51.78 6.02 20.30
CA GLU A 62 -52.28 6.56 21.57
C GLU A 62 -52.38 8.10 21.55
N HIS A 63 -53.34 8.63 20.80
CA HIS A 63 -53.60 10.09 20.77
C HIS A 63 -54.42 10.56 21.98
N ASN A 64 -54.04 10.27 23.23
CA ASN A 64 -54.71 10.76 24.46
C ASN A 64 -56.25 10.70 24.49
N GLN A 65 -56.87 9.90 23.62
CA GLN A 65 -58.31 9.81 23.41
C GLN A 65 -58.83 8.41 23.76
N GLY A 66 -57.95 7.42 24.01
CA GLY A 66 -58.35 6.07 24.40
C GLY A 66 -58.89 5.20 23.26
N TRP A 67 -58.78 5.64 22.00
CA TRP A 67 -59.19 4.87 20.82
C TRP A 67 -58.00 4.74 19.86
N SER A 68 -57.58 3.51 19.58
CA SER A 68 -56.62 3.23 18.51
C SER A 68 -57.30 3.41 17.16
N TRP A 69 -56.74 4.27 16.30
CA TRP A 69 -57.24 4.49 14.94
C TRP A 69 -56.90 3.36 13.97
N THR A 70 -55.95 2.49 14.35
CA THR A 70 -55.80 1.18 13.72
C THR A 70 -57.13 0.45 13.78
N SER A 71 -57.58 -0.05 12.63
CA SER A 71 -58.96 -0.50 12.42
C SER A 71 -59.29 -1.76 13.24
N ASN A 72 -59.53 -1.60 14.53
CA ASN A 72 -60.13 -2.64 15.37
C ASN A 72 -61.58 -2.94 14.92
N PHE A 73 -62.11 -2.15 13.99
CA PHE A 73 -63.42 -2.29 13.34
C PHE A 73 -63.33 -2.55 11.82
N SER A 74 -62.19 -2.98 11.27
CA SER A 74 -62.14 -3.42 9.86
C SER A 74 -63.16 -4.52 9.55
N TRP A 75 -63.41 -5.39 10.52
CA TRP A 75 -64.46 -6.42 10.46
C TRP A 75 -65.87 -5.79 10.42
N LEU A 76 -66.15 -4.75 11.20
CA LEU A 76 -67.43 -4.03 11.20
C LEU A 76 -67.67 -3.33 9.86
N TRP A 77 -66.65 -2.70 9.28
CA TRP A 77 -66.74 -2.09 7.95
C TRP A 77 -66.85 -3.13 6.84
N ARG A 78 -66.16 -4.27 6.95
CA ARG A 78 -66.39 -5.42 6.06
C ARG A 78 -67.81 -5.94 6.17
N ILE A 79 -68.37 -6.06 7.37
CA ILE A 79 -69.76 -6.49 7.60
C ILE A 79 -70.75 -5.46 7.06
N LEU A 80 -70.54 -4.17 7.29
CA LEU A 80 -71.39 -3.10 6.74
C LEU A 80 -71.33 -3.06 5.21
N SER A 81 -70.15 -3.26 4.62
CA SER A 81 -69.97 -3.37 3.17
C SER A 81 -70.62 -4.64 2.58
N PHE A 82 -70.82 -5.68 3.41
CA PHE A 82 -71.47 -6.92 3.03
C PHE A 82 -73.00 -6.86 3.22
N LEU A 83 -73.49 -6.15 4.24
CA LEU A 83 -74.92 -5.99 4.55
C LEU A 83 -75.59 -4.87 3.73
N THR A 84 -74.83 -3.88 3.26
CA THR A 84 -75.34 -2.88 2.32
C THR A 84 -75.18 -3.41 0.90
N PHE A 85 -76.29 -3.82 0.27
CA PHE A 85 -76.36 -4.32 -1.12
C PHE A 85 -75.88 -3.32 -2.20
N PHE A 86 -75.44 -2.13 -1.78
CA PHE A 86 -74.85 -1.09 -2.62
C PHE A 86 -73.36 -0.98 -2.35
N GLN A 87 -72.56 -1.01 -3.42
CA GLN A 87 -71.11 -0.76 -3.45
C GLN A 87 -70.69 0.68 -2.99
N LEU A 88 -71.48 1.35 -2.15
CA LEU A 88 -71.28 2.73 -1.69
C LEU A 88 -70.12 2.87 -0.68
N PHE A 89 -69.71 1.79 -0.02
CA PHE A 89 -68.64 1.80 1.00
C PHE A 89 -67.50 0.84 0.64
N LYS A 90 -66.84 1.04 -0.51
CA LYS A 90 -65.64 0.26 -0.90
C LYS A 90 -64.35 0.67 -0.20
N THR A 91 -64.35 1.77 0.55
CA THR A 91 -63.17 2.32 1.22
C THR A 91 -63.54 2.74 2.63
N ASN A 92 -62.67 2.44 3.61
CA ASN A 92 -62.75 2.93 4.98
C ASN A 92 -63.06 4.44 4.96
N PRO A 93 -64.19 4.93 5.54
CA PRO A 93 -64.61 6.33 5.41
C PRO A 93 -63.73 7.32 6.18
N GLN A 94 -62.80 6.82 7.00
CA GLN A 94 -61.83 7.66 7.71
C GLN A 94 -60.41 7.15 7.48
N PRO A 95 -59.83 7.34 6.28
CA PRO A 95 -58.37 7.46 6.22
C PRO A 95 -57.96 8.52 7.25
N GLY A 96 -56.95 8.25 8.07
CA GLY A 96 -56.40 9.25 8.98
C GLY A 96 -56.11 10.57 8.24
N SER A 97 -55.95 11.68 8.98
CA SER A 97 -55.74 13.00 8.34
C SER A 97 -54.70 12.92 7.20
N ARG A 98 -54.93 13.58 6.06
CA ARG A 98 -53.99 13.58 4.91
C ARG A 98 -52.54 13.88 5.31
N LEU A 99 -52.38 14.69 6.36
CA LEU A 99 -51.08 14.98 6.99
C LEU A 99 -50.43 13.72 7.61
N ARG A 100 -51.18 12.89 8.33
CA ARG A 100 -50.70 11.62 8.90
C ARG A 100 -50.30 10.64 7.80
N GLN A 101 -51.13 10.48 6.78
CA GLN A 101 -50.82 9.60 5.63
C GLN A 101 -49.51 9.98 4.94
N ALA A 102 -49.27 11.27 4.75
CA ALA A 102 -48.03 11.71 4.14
C ALA A 102 -46.80 11.56 5.05
N LEU A 103 -46.99 11.63 6.37
CA LEU A 103 -45.92 11.38 7.35
C LEU A 103 -45.57 9.90 7.47
N GLU A 104 -46.46 8.97 7.12
CA GLU A 104 -46.21 7.52 7.17
C GLU A 104 -45.10 7.11 6.19
N GLU A 105 -45.16 7.60 4.96
CA GLU A 105 -44.20 7.27 3.90
C GLU A 105 -43.03 8.26 3.88
N LEU A 106 -41.79 7.76 3.88
CA LEU A 106 -40.59 8.60 3.74
C LEU A 106 -40.55 9.23 2.34
N PRO A 107 -40.22 10.54 2.21
CA PRO A 107 -40.03 11.15 0.91
C PRO A 107 -38.79 10.57 0.22
N PRO A 108 -38.82 10.40 -1.12
CA PRO A 108 -37.62 10.01 -1.85
C PRO A 108 -36.59 11.13 -1.78
N ILE A 109 -35.33 10.76 -1.53
CA ILE A 109 -34.20 11.67 -1.59
C ILE A 109 -33.46 11.36 -2.89
N ASN A 110 -33.19 12.39 -3.70
CA ASN A 110 -32.27 12.23 -4.82
C ASN A 110 -30.86 12.06 -4.22
N THR A 111 -30.19 10.94 -4.43
CA THR A 111 -28.80 10.69 -4.00
C THR A 111 -27.85 10.50 -5.19
N GLU A 112 -28.29 10.81 -6.41
CA GLU A 112 -27.48 10.67 -7.62
C GLU A 112 -26.27 11.61 -7.57
N LEU A 113 -25.11 11.10 -8.00
CA LEU A 113 -23.91 11.88 -8.21
C LEU A 113 -24.02 12.68 -9.50
N VAL A 114 -23.39 13.86 -9.53
CA VAL A 114 -23.35 14.69 -10.72
C VAL A 114 -22.32 14.15 -11.71
N THR A 115 -22.56 14.35 -13.02
CA THR A 115 -21.64 13.89 -14.07
C THR A 115 -20.97 15.07 -14.79
N ILE A 116 -19.67 14.96 -15.05
CA ILE A 116 -18.88 16.00 -15.73
C ILE A 116 -19.20 16.09 -17.23
N ALA A 117 -19.67 15.01 -17.86
CA ALA A 117 -19.83 14.90 -19.31
C ALA A 117 -21.04 15.67 -19.90
N SER A 118 -21.79 16.40 -19.09
CA SER A 118 -22.95 17.16 -19.58
C SER A 118 -22.51 18.42 -20.35
N PRO A 119 -23.19 18.81 -21.44
CA PRO A 119 -22.90 20.06 -22.12
C PRO A 119 -23.03 21.22 -21.13
N LEU A 120 -22.01 22.09 -21.10
CA LEU A 120 -21.99 23.29 -20.26
C LEU A 120 -23.10 24.25 -20.72
N GLU A 121 -24.22 24.26 -20.01
CA GLU A 121 -25.23 25.30 -20.14
C GLU A 121 -24.75 26.56 -19.42
N ILE A 122 -24.67 27.69 -20.13
CA ILE A 122 -24.26 28.98 -19.54
C ILE A 122 -25.35 29.45 -18.56
N ILE A 123 -25.15 29.16 -17.28
CA ILE A 123 -26.09 29.45 -16.20
C ILE A 123 -25.33 30.17 -15.07
N SER A 124 -25.94 31.22 -14.53
CA SER A 124 -25.46 31.93 -13.34
C SER A 124 -26.62 32.01 -12.35
N LEU A 125 -26.52 31.25 -11.26
CA LEU A 125 -27.53 31.17 -10.21
C LEU A 125 -27.21 32.15 -9.08
N ASP A 126 -28.22 32.82 -8.53
CA ASP A 126 -28.11 33.45 -7.21
C ASP A 126 -28.11 32.39 -6.09
N ASP A 127 -27.94 32.80 -4.82
CA ASP A 127 -27.80 31.86 -3.71
C ASP A 127 -29.08 31.05 -3.45
N ALA A 128 -30.26 31.65 -3.61
CA ALA A 128 -31.52 30.94 -3.41
C ALA A 128 -31.76 29.92 -4.53
N GLN A 129 -31.47 30.30 -5.76
CA GLN A 129 -31.56 29.44 -6.94
C GLN A 129 -30.53 28.30 -6.88
N PHE A 130 -29.33 28.58 -6.37
CA PHE A 130 -28.31 27.55 -6.18
C PHE A 130 -28.71 26.54 -5.12
N GLU A 131 -29.20 27.00 -3.95
CA GLU A 131 -29.71 26.10 -2.90
C GLU A 131 -30.86 25.23 -3.39
N GLU A 132 -31.81 25.80 -4.14
CA GLU A 132 -32.89 25.02 -4.74
C GLU A 132 -32.34 23.97 -5.72
N ALA A 133 -31.44 24.37 -6.61
CA ALA A 133 -30.81 23.48 -7.58
C ALA A 133 -29.99 22.36 -6.89
N LEU A 134 -29.33 22.64 -5.77
CA LEU A 134 -28.53 21.67 -5.02
C LEU A 134 -29.32 20.41 -4.64
N PHE A 135 -30.60 20.57 -4.28
CA PHE A 135 -31.45 19.46 -3.85
C PHE A 135 -32.32 18.88 -4.98
N TYR A 136 -32.75 19.70 -5.95
CA TYR A 136 -33.70 19.27 -6.99
C TYR A 136 -33.10 19.10 -8.39
N GLU A 137 -32.09 19.91 -8.75
CA GLU A 137 -31.45 19.92 -10.07
C GLU A 137 -29.91 19.97 -9.90
N PRO A 138 -29.27 18.94 -9.29
CA PRO A 138 -27.87 19.02 -8.87
C PRO A 138 -26.89 19.24 -10.03
N GLN A 139 -27.23 18.78 -11.25
CA GLN A 139 -26.45 19.08 -12.46
C GLN A 139 -26.43 20.58 -12.79
N LYS A 140 -27.53 21.29 -12.54
CA LYS A 140 -27.62 22.74 -12.77
C LYS A 140 -26.78 23.54 -11.77
N ALA A 141 -26.81 23.14 -10.50
CA ALA A 141 -25.94 23.71 -9.46
C ALA A 141 -24.46 23.48 -9.80
N PHE A 142 -24.12 22.30 -10.29
CA PHE A 142 -22.76 21.99 -10.72
C PHE A 142 -22.31 22.77 -11.96
N ASN A 143 -23.17 22.92 -12.98
CA ASN A 143 -22.85 23.71 -14.17
C ASN A 143 -22.56 25.18 -13.81
N ASP A 144 -23.34 25.77 -12.88
CA ASP A 144 -23.05 27.10 -12.34
C ASP A 144 -21.67 27.16 -11.67
N LEU A 145 -21.34 26.20 -10.81
CA LEU A 145 -20.03 26.11 -10.17
C LEU A 145 -18.90 26.01 -11.20
N GLN A 146 -19.03 25.14 -12.21
CA GLN A 146 -18.02 24.98 -13.26
C GLN A 146 -17.77 26.29 -14.02
N ILE A 147 -18.81 27.03 -14.38
CA ILE A 147 -18.69 28.31 -15.08
C ILE A 147 -18.00 29.34 -14.21
N ARG A 148 -18.38 29.44 -12.93
CA ARG A 148 -17.73 30.35 -11.99
C ARG A 148 -16.24 30.03 -11.87
N MET A 149 -15.92 28.75 -11.70
CA MET A 149 -14.53 28.27 -11.61
C MET A 149 -13.70 28.57 -12.85
N GLN A 150 -14.25 28.41 -14.06
CA GLN A 150 -13.57 28.78 -15.31
C GLN A 150 -13.25 30.28 -15.39
N ASN A 151 -14.07 31.11 -14.76
CA ASN A 151 -13.93 32.56 -14.78
C ASN A 151 -13.04 33.12 -13.66
N LEU A 152 -12.56 32.32 -12.70
CA LEU A 152 -11.89 32.81 -11.48
C LEU A 152 -10.56 33.54 -11.67
N LYS A 153 -9.87 33.39 -12.80
CA LYS A 153 -8.49 33.90 -12.98
C LYS A 153 -8.33 35.42 -12.84
N ASN A 154 -9.40 36.21 -12.97
CA ASN A 154 -9.36 37.68 -12.90
C ASN A 154 -10.48 38.28 -12.03
N THR A 155 -10.97 37.54 -11.03
CA THR A 155 -12.23 37.91 -10.34
C THR A 155 -12.01 38.47 -8.93
N SER A 156 -13.06 39.09 -8.39
CA SER A 156 -13.06 39.64 -7.04
C SER A 156 -12.92 38.54 -5.98
N LYS A 157 -12.36 38.90 -4.81
CA LYS A 157 -12.30 38.02 -3.64
C LYS A 157 -13.67 37.44 -3.25
N THR A 158 -14.74 38.22 -3.45
CA THR A 158 -16.11 37.78 -3.18
C THR A 158 -16.50 36.59 -4.05
N GLU A 159 -16.18 36.60 -5.34
CA GLU A 159 -16.52 35.49 -6.24
C GLU A 159 -15.75 34.21 -5.91
N ILE A 160 -14.49 34.35 -5.49
CA ILE A 160 -13.68 33.24 -4.99
C ILE A 160 -14.36 32.59 -3.78
N LEU A 161 -14.77 33.39 -2.80
CA LEU A 161 -15.46 32.89 -1.60
C LEU A 161 -16.79 32.22 -1.94
N ILE A 162 -17.58 32.80 -2.86
CA ILE A 162 -18.82 32.17 -3.36
C ILE A 162 -18.52 30.81 -3.99
N SER A 163 -17.45 30.72 -4.80
CA SER A 163 -17.07 29.45 -5.45
C SER A 163 -16.62 28.39 -4.44
N ILE A 164 -15.88 28.78 -3.40
CA ILE A 164 -15.47 27.88 -2.31
C ILE A 164 -16.72 27.39 -1.55
N GLU A 165 -17.60 28.30 -1.16
CA GLU A 165 -18.83 27.95 -0.43
C GLU A 165 -19.73 27.02 -1.25
N ARG A 166 -19.86 27.27 -2.56
CA ARG A 166 -20.68 26.44 -3.46
C ARG A 166 -20.07 25.07 -3.69
N LEU A 167 -18.75 24.97 -3.83
CA LEU A 167 -18.04 23.68 -3.93
C LEU A 167 -18.25 22.85 -2.66
N GLU A 168 -18.10 23.47 -1.48
CA GLU A 168 -18.36 22.83 -0.19
C GLU A 168 -19.82 22.37 -0.07
N ALA A 169 -20.77 23.21 -0.50
CA ALA A 169 -22.19 22.86 -0.46
C ALA A 169 -22.55 21.66 -1.35
N ILE A 170 -21.88 21.50 -2.50
CA ILE A 170 -22.11 20.38 -3.44
C ILE A 170 -21.20 19.15 -3.17
N LYS A 171 -20.27 19.23 -2.22
CA LYS A 171 -19.25 18.21 -1.89
C LYS A 171 -19.75 16.76 -1.99
N PHE A 172 -20.85 16.43 -1.30
CA PHE A 172 -21.38 15.06 -1.24
C PHE A 172 -22.23 14.64 -2.46
N ARG A 173 -22.34 15.50 -3.47
CA ARG A 173 -22.88 15.19 -4.81
C ARG A 173 -21.78 14.92 -5.84
N LEU A 174 -20.53 15.19 -5.47
CA LEU A 174 -19.36 14.95 -6.30
C LEU A 174 -18.67 13.66 -5.87
N SER A 175 -18.11 12.93 -6.83
CA SER A 175 -17.14 11.89 -6.50
C SER A 175 -15.94 12.52 -5.78
N PRO A 176 -15.22 11.79 -4.92
CA PRO A 176 -14.01 12.32 -4.27
C PRO A 176 -12.97 12.82 -5.30
N GLN A 177 -12.88 12.19 -6.46
CA GLN A 177 -11.98 12.57 -7.55
C GLN A 177 -12.33 13.96 -8.10
N ASP A 178 -13.60 14.15 -8.47
CA ASP A 178 -14.07 15.42 -9.03
C ASP A 178 -13.92 16.54 -8.00
N TYR A 179 -14.28 16.26 -6.75
CA TYR A 179 -14.09 17.19 -5.64
C TYR A 179 -12.63 17.58 -5.47
N CYS A 180 -11.71 16.60 -5.47
CA CYS A 180 -10.27 16.85 -5.39
C CYS A 180 -9.77 17.73 -6.53
N HIS A 181 -10.22 17.48 -7.76
CA HIS A 181 -9.84 18.28 -8.92
C HIS A 181 -10.27 19.75 -8.77
N PHE A 182 -11.54 19.99 -8.44
CA PHE A 182 -12.05 21.36 -8.27
C PHE A 182 -11.41 22.06 -7.08
N LEU A 183 -11.29 21.38 -5.93
CA LEU A 183 -10.71 21.96 -4.73
C LEU A 183 -9.21 22.28 -4.94
N SER A 184 -8.47 21.41 -5.61
CA SER A 184 -7.06 21.67 -5.96
C SER A 184 -6.91 22.91 -6.83
N ASN A 185 -7.77 23.08 -7.85
CA ASN A 185 -7.79 24.28 -8.68
C ASN A 185 -8.05 25.55 -7.84
N LEU A 186 -8.97 25.50 -6.87
CA LEU A 186 -9.21 26.63 -5.98
C LEU A 186 -8.01 26.94 -5.08
N PHE A 187 -7.36 25.94 -4.50
CA PHE A 187 -6.14 26.13 -3.70
C PHE A 187 -4.94 26.63 -4.52
N GLU A 188 -4.94 26.42 -5.83
CA GLU A 188 -3.95 27.00 -6.74
C GLU A 188 -4.23 28.48 -7.04
N ILE A 189 -5.48 28.83 -7.30
CA ILE A 189 -5.90 30.20 -7.63
C ILE A 189 -5.89 31.10 -6.38
N ALA A 190 -6.45 30.62 -5.28
CA ALA A 190 -6.71 31.41 -4.07
C ALA A 190 -6.35 30.63 -2.78
N PRO A 191 -5.06 30.30 -2.57
CA PRO A 191 -4.65 29.44 -1.46
C PRO A 191 -5.02 29.96 -0.08
N LYS A 192 -4.98 31.28 0.13
CA LYS A 192 -5.22 31.89 1.44
C LYS A 192 -6.71 31.86 1.79
N GLU A 193 -7.55 32.21 0.83
CA GLU A 193 -9.01 32.16 0.96
C GLU A 193 -9.47 30.73 1.24
N CYS A 194 -8.97 29.75 0.49
CA CYS A 194 -9.28 28.33 0.71
C CYS A 194 -8.81 27.85 2.08
N LEU A 195 -7.56 28.16 2.45
CA LEU A 195 -7.01 27.76 3.75
C LEU A 195 -7.80 28.38 4.90
N ASN A 196 -8.17 29.66 4.82
CA ASN A 196 -8.97 30.32 5.86
C ASN A 196 -10.37 29.70 5.99
N TYR A 197 -11.02 29.41 4.86
CA TYR A 197 -12.36 28.82 4.85
C TYR A 197 -12.36 27.39 5.41
N HIS A 198 -11.53 26.50 4.86
CA HIS A 198 -11.51 25.10 5.27
C HIS A 198 -10.93 24.91 6.68
N TYR A 199 -10.01 25.78 7.12
CA TYR A 199 -9.53 25.72 8.50
C TYR A 199 -10.61 26.13 9.50
N GLN A 200 -11.47 27.09 9.16
CA GLN A 200 -12.62 27.42 10.00
C GLN A 200 -13.58 26.23 10.12
N LEU A 201 -13.92 25.56 9.01
CA LEU A 201 -14.75 24.35 9.03
C LEU A 201 -14.13 23.24 9.87
N TYR A 202 -12.83 22.99 9.66
CA TYR A 202 -12.06 22.01 10.42
C TYR A 202 -12.15 22.20 11.95
N ARG A 203 -12.24 23.46 12.42
CA ARG A 203 -12.40 23.77 13.85
C ARG A 203 -13.82 23.53 14.38
N GLU A 204 -14.82 23.71 13.54
CA GLU A 204 -16.24 23.55 13.91
C GLU A 204 -16.61 22.06 14.10
N ASP A 205 -15.94 21.15 13.37
CA ASP A 205 -16.30 19.73 13.28
C ASP A 205 -15.66 18.79 14.32
N ASN A 206 -14.89 19.30 15.30
CA ASN A 206 -14.34 18.55 16.45
C ASN A 206 -13.56 17.24 16.15
N TYR A 207 -13.11 17.01 14.91
CA TYR A 207 -12.16 15.95 14.52
C TYR A 207 -12.69 14.49 14.57
N GLU A 208 -14.01 14.23 14.59
CA GLU A 208 -14.53 12.89 14.94
C GLU A 208 -14.82 11.91 13.80
N VAL A 209 -14.95 12.35 12.54
CA VAL A 209 -15.13 11.44 11.39
C VAL A 209 -14.29 11.93 10.22
N PHE A 210 -13.66 10.99 9.52
CA PHE A 210 -12.77 11.27 8.41
C PHE A 210 -13.20 10.46 7.19
N ASN A 211 -13.95 11.08 6.30
CA ASN A 211 -14.28 10.51 4.99
C ASN A 211 -13.24 10.91 3.92
N SER A 212 -13.36 10.33 2.73
CA SER A 212 -12.46 10.59 1.61
C SER A 212 -12.37 12.08 1.21
N HIS A 213 -13.45 12.85 1.33
CA HIS A 213 -13.44 14.28 0.99
C HIS A 213 -12.74 15.13 2.06
N GLU A 214 -12.95 14.84 3.35
CA GLU A 214 -12.22 15.48 4.45
C GLU A 214 -10.72 15.16 4.40
N PHE A 215 -10.33 13.95 3.98
CA PHE A 215 -8.92 13.63 3.72
C PHE A 215 -8.30 14.53 2.67
N ILE A 216 -9.01 14.74 1.54
CA ILE A 216 -8.56 15.66 0.50
C ILE A 216 -8.40 17.08 1.04
N GLU A 217 -9.36 17.58 1.82
CA GLU A 217 -9.30 18.92 2.43
C GLU A 217 -8.10 19.06 3.36
N HIS A 218 -7.91 18.13 4.28
CA HIS A 218 -6.78 18.15 5.22
C HIS A 218 -5.44 18.08 4.48
N HIS A 219 -5.37 17.25 3.44
CA HIS A 219 -4.19 17.14 2.61
C HIS A 219 -3.87 18.46 1.89
N LEU A 220 -4.86 19.09 1.24
CA LEU A 220 -4.67 20.34 0.50
C LEU A 220 -4.38 21.53 1.43
N MET A 221 -4.99 21.56 2.62
CA MET A 221 -4.62 22.51 3.67
C MET A 221 -3.17 22.33 4.10
N ALA A 222 -2.76 21.10 4.44
CA ALA A 222 -1.39 20.79 4.84
C ALA A 222 -0.38 21.17 3.74
N ARG A 223 -0.67 20.81 2.49
CA ARG A 223 0.15 21.15 1.32
C ARG A 223 0.29 22.66 1.16
N THR A 224 -0.79 23.40 1.34
CA THR A 224 -0.80 24.85 1.22
C THR A 224 -0.05 25.53 2.37
N LEU A 225 -0.20 25.04 3.60
CA LEU A 225 0.58 25.50 4.76
C LEU A 225 2.08 25.30 4.54
N MET A 226 2.49 24.10 4.13
CA MET A 226 3.88 23.80 3.81
C MET A 226 4.41 24.72 2.70
N ARG A 227 3.63 24.91 1.62
CA ARG A 227 4.00 25.80 0.51
C ARG A 227 4.14 27.27 0.92
N LEU A 228 3.24 27.78 1.75
CA LEU A 228 3.22 29.20 2.14
C LEU A 228 4.28 29.53 3.20
N PHE A 229 4.52 28.63 4.15
CA PHE A 229 5.29 28.94 5.36
C PHE A 229 6.62 28.19 5.47
N VAL A 230 6.81 27.08 4.74
CA VAL A 230 8.03 26.27 4.81
C VAL A 230 8.81 26.33 3.49
N SER A 231 8.21 25.88 2.39
CA SER A 231 8.88 25.66 1.09
C SER A 231 8.61 26.75 0.04
N GLY A 232 8.31 27.98 0.47
CA GLY A 232 7.96 29.09 -0.43
C GLY A 232 9.05 29.49 -1.45
N LYS A 233 10.31 29.11 -1.20
CA LYS A 233 11.44 29.26 -2.15
C LYS A 233 11.77 27.88 -2.74
N LYS A 234 11.71 27.72 -4.06
CA LYS A 234 11.88 26.41 -4.75
C LYS A 234 13.31 25.83 -4.76
N ILE A 235 14.33 26.63 -4.44
CA ILE A 235 15.73 26.21 -4.52
C ILE A 235 16.43 26.71 -3.26
N ILE A 236 17.09 25.81 -2.52
CA ILE A 236 18.04 26.17 -1.46
C ILE A 236 19.37 26.47 -2.17
N PRO A 237 19.86 27.73 -2.16
CA PRO A 237 21.18 28.06 -2.68
C PRO A 237 22.30 27.22 -2.03
N GLU A 238 23.33 26.85 -2.79
CA GLU A 238 24.41 25.98 -2.31
C GLU A 238 25.25 26.61 -1.18
N ASP A 239 25.19 27.93 -1.02
CA ASP A 239 25.87 28.72 0.00
C ASP A 239 25.17 28.75 1.38
N ILE A 240 23.97 28.16 1.50
CA ILE A 240 23.28 28.06 2.80
C ILE A 240 23.72 26.78 3.52
N GLU A 241 24.45 26.93 4.64
CA GLU A 241 24.98 25.83 5.47
C GLU A 241 23.91 24.99 6.20
N LEU A 242 22.70 25.52 6.41
CA LEU A 242 21.61 24.88 7.13
C LEU A 242 20.33 24.96 6.33
N ASN A 243 19.72 23.82 6.02
CA ASN A 243 18.47 23.77 5.27
C ASN A 243 17.38 24.67 5.92
N PRO A 244 16.95 25.76 5.24
CA PRO A 244 16.03 26.75 5.80
C PRO A 244 14.64 26.18 6.09
N TYR A 245 14.28 25.05 5.47
CA TYR A 245 13.01 24.39 5.69
C TYR A 245 12.93 23.70 7.06
N LEU A 246 14.08 23.34 7.68
CA LEU A 246 14.11 22.64 8.96
C LEU A 246 13.48 23.48 10.07
N TYR A 247 13.95 24.71 10.25
CA TYR A 247 13.45 25.61 11.27
C TYR A 247 11.99 26.00 11.01
N ALA A 248 11.65 26.34 9.76
CA ALA A 248 10.28 26.72 9.41
C ALA A 248 9.29 25.56 9.65
N ALA A 249 9.65 24.32 9.31
CA ALA A 249 8.81 23.16 9.60
C ALA A 249 8.62 22.92 11.11
N GLN A 250 9.70 23.06 11.91
CA GLN A 250 9.61 22.95 13.37
C GLN A 250 8.69 24.02 13.96
N GLN A 251 8.83 25.27 13.53
CA GLN A 251 7.97 26.39 13.96
C GLN A 251 6.50 26.13 13.62
N LEU A 252 6.21 25.72 12.39
CA LEU A 252 4.85 25.41 11.94
C LEU A 252 4.23 24.25 12.76
N ILE A 253 5.00 23.19 13.03
CA ILE A 253 4.54 22.06 13.85
C ILE A 253 4.23 22.50 15.27
N LEU A 254 5.04 23.38 15.87
CA LEU A 254 4.77 23.91 17.21
C LEU A 254 3.52 24.79 17.26
N ILE A 255 3.30 25.63 16.24
CA ILE A 255 2.08 26.43 16.07
C ILE A 255 0.84 25.52 15.99
N LEU A 256 0.90 24.45 15.19
CA LEU A 256 -0.19 23.47 15.05
C LEU A 256 -0.41 22.65 16.32
N SER A 257 0.66 22.35 17.06
CA SER A 257 0.61 21.60 18.31
C SER A 257 -0.08 22.39 19.45
N PHE A 258 -0.30 23.69 19.25
CA PHE A 258 -0.79 24.62 20.26
C PHE A 258 -2.08 25.34 19.84
N THR A 259 -3.00 24.64 19.16
CA THR A 259 -4.31 25.18 18.80
C THR A 259 -5.29 25.05 19.97
N SER A 260 -5.75 26.18 20.53
CA SER A 260 -6.78 26.22 21.59
C SER A 260 -8.05 26.93 21.12
N ALA A 261 -9.17 26.73 21.84
CA ALA A 261 -10.44 27.36 21.48
C ALA A 261 -10.41 28.90 21.61
N GLU A 262 -9.68 29.43 22.60
CA GLU A 262 -9.68 30.86 22.95
C GLU A 262 -8.61 31.66 22.19
N ASN A 263 -7.44 31.08 21.93
CA ASN A 263 -6.38 31.66 21.13
C ASN A 263 -5.87 30.62 20.13
N ASP A 264 -6.02 30.95 18.84
CA ASP A 264 -5.59 30.10 17.73
C ASP A 264 -4.44 30.76 16.96
N PRO A 265 -3.20 30.32 17.22
CA PRO A 265 -2.02 30.82 16.55
C PRO A 265 -2.05 30.61 15.03
N LEU A 266 -2.65 29.51 14.55
CA LEU A 266 -2.71 29.23 13.12
C LEU A 266 -3.67 30.19 12.41
N GLN A 267 -4.84 30.47 13.00
CA GLN A 267 -5.77 31.47 12.46
C GLN A 267 -5.10 32.85 12.37
N THR A 268 -4.30 33.20 13.38
CA THR A 268 -3.50 34.44 13.39
C THR A 268 -2.49 34.45 12.26
N LEU A 269 -1.75 33.36 12.06
CA LEU A 269 -0.78 33.20 10.97
C LEU A 269 -1.44 33.35 9.59
N ILE A 270 -2.58 32.67 9.38
CA ILE A 270 -3.34 32.72 8.11
C ILE A 270 -3.84 34.13 7.82
N SER A 271 -4.51 34.76 8.80
CA SER A 271 -5.17 36.08 8.63
C SER A 271 -4.17 37.21 8.40
N ARG A 272 -3.04 37.17 9.13
CA ARG A 272 -2.04 38.24 9.10
C ARG A 272 -1.24 38.25 7.80
N SER A 273 -1.10 37.13 7.08
CA SER A 273 -0.32 36.98 5.83
C SER A 273 -0.71 37.93 4.66
N SER A 274 -1.71 38.78 4.83
CA SER A 274 -2.29 39.69 3.84
C SER A 274 -1.44 40.95 3.54
N SER A 275 -0.47 41.31 4.39
CA SER A 275 0.20 42.63 4.37
C SER A 275 1.68 42.65 3.93
N GLY A 276 2.19 41.60 3.29
CA GLY A 276 3.42 41.68 2.48
C GLY A 276 4.74 41.24 3.13
N SER A 277 4.81 41.06 4.45
CA SER A 277 5.87 40.26 5.08
C SER A 277 5.47 39.98 6.52
N ILE A 278 4.96 38.78 6.78
CA ILE A 278 4.80 38.33 8.16
C ILE A 278 5.59 37.06 8.33
N ASP A 279 6.41 37.13 9.35
CA ASP A 279 7.42 36.17 9.68
C ASP A 279 6.77 35.07 10.51
N LEU A 280 6.82 33.84 10.00
CA LEU A 280 6.47 32.63 10.75
C LEU A 280 7.13 32.65 12.15
N GLU A 281 8.34 33.24 12.22
CA GLU A 281 9.09 33.44 13.44
C GLU A 281 8.34 34.27 14.49
N THR A 282 7.62 35.34 14.11
CA THR A 282 6.91 36.20 15.08
C THR A 282 5.79 35.44 15.77
N VAL A 283 4.95 34.74 15.01
CA VAL A 283 3.86 33.93 15.58
C VAL A 283 4.44 32.77 16.39
N TYR A 284 5.53 32.19 15.92
CA TYR A 284 6.24 31.16 16.66
C TYR A 284 6.76 31.65 18.02
N THR A 285 7.37 32.84 18.09
CA THR A 285 7.87 33.39 19.37
C THR A 285 6.74 33.52 20.40
N ASP A 286 5.59 34.07 19.99
CA ASP A 286 4.41 34.20 20.85
C ASP A 286 3.91 32.83 21.37
N VAL A 287 3.96 31.80 20.51
CA VAL A 287 3.57 30.42 20.87
C VAL A 287 4.63 29.75 21.75
N SER A 288 5.91 29.96 21.45
CA SER A 288 7.03 29.40 22.18
C SER A 288 7.00 29.85 23.64
N ASP A 289 6.76 31.13 23.90
CA ASP A 289 6.68 31.65 25.27
C ASP A 289 5.56 30.97 26.08
N GLN A 290 4.40 30.73 25.44
CA GLN A 290 3.29 30.00 26.06
C GLN A 290 3.64 28.54 26.35
N ILE A 291 4.31 27.86 25.41
CA ILE A 291 4.77 26.48 25.58
C ILE A 291 5.78 26.39 26.73
N LEU A 292 6.73 27.32 26.81
CA LEU A 292 7.76 27.34 27.85
C LEU A 292 7.16 27.50 29.25
N GLU A 293 6.14 28.33 29.42
CA GLU A 293 5.41 28.45 30.69
C GLU A 293 4.71 27.14 31.07
N ILE A 294 4.11 26.43 30.12
CA ILE A 294 3.55 25.09 30.40
C ILE A 294 4.65 24.10 30.78
N LEU A 295 5.75 24.06 30.04
CA LEU A 295 6.85 23.14 30.30
C LEU A 295 7.49 23.37 31.66
N LYS A 296 7.63 24.62 32.09
CA LYS A 296 8.10 24.99 33.42
C LYS A 296 7.25 24.39 34.55
N THR A 297 5.95 24.20 34.32
CA THR A 297 5.06 23.54 35.29
C THR A 297 5.08 22.01 35.23
N LYS A 298 5.50 21.43 34.10
CA LYS A 298 5.45 19.98 33.83
C LYS A 298 6.79 19.28 34.05
N ILE A 299 7.89 20.00 33.89
CA ILE A 299 9.26 19.51 34.07
C ILE A 299 9.77 19.97 35.44
N GLU A 300 10.55 19.13 36.12
CA GLU A 300 11.22 19.51 37.36
C GLU A 300 12.05 20.80 37.17
N GLN A 301 11.89 21.79 38.05
CA GLN A 301 12.49 23.13 37.91
C GLN A 301 14.00 23.09 37.63
N SER A 302 14.73 22.23 38.36
CA SER A 302 16.18 22.03 38.19
C SER A 302 16.57 21.53 36.79
N ARG A 303 15.75 20.63 36.22
CA ARG A 303 15.90 20.07 34.86
C ARG A 303 15.47 21.08 33.80
N PHE A 304 14.47 21.91 34.09
CA PHE A 304 14.01 22.96 33.18
C PHE A 304 15.05 24.08 33.03
N GLU A 305 15.58 24.58 34.17
CA GLU A 305 16.57 25.67 34.19
C GLU A 305 17.94 25.28 33.60
N SER A 306 18.29 23.98 33.62
CA SER A 306 19.54 23.47 33.04
C SER A 306 19.48 23.25 31.52
N ARG A 307 18.32 23.42 30.89
CA ARG A 307 18.13 23.21 29.45
C ARG A 307 18.19 24.54 28.68
N SER A 308 18.73 24.50 27.46
CA SER A 308 18.71 25.63 26.52
C SER A 308 17.59 25.44 25.51
N TYR A 309 16.60 26.33 25.50
CA TYR A 309 15.49 26.36 24.54
C TYR A 309 15.78 27.27 23.34
N SER A 310 17.05 27.43 22.96
CA SER A 310 17.48 28.30 21.87
C SER A 310 17.09 27.80 20.47
N THR A 311 16.50 26.61 20.35
CA THR A 311 16.07 26.04 19.07
C THR A 311 14.65 25.51 19.16
N PRO A 312 13.83 25.64 18.08
CA PRO A 312 12.48 25.08 18.05
C PRO A 312 12.46 23.56 18.25
N LEU A 313 13.48 22.83 17.77
CA LEU A 313 13.59 21.40 18.02
C LEU A 313 13.53 21.05 19.52
N LYS A 314 14.30 21.76 20.35
CA LYS A 314 14.35 21.46 21.79
C LYS A 314 13.02 21.74 22.47
N VAL A 315 12.33 22.81 22.07
CA VAL A 315 10.97 23.13 22.53
C VAL A 315 10.01 21.99 22.14
N ALA A 316 10.08 21.51 20.89
CA ALA A 316 9.24 20.42 20.40
C ALA A 316 9.50 19.10 21.13
N GLU A 317 10.77 18.70 21.30
CA GLU A 317 11.13 17.49 22.05
C GLU A 317 10.48 17.46 23.43
N ASP A 318 10.65 18.53 24.19
CA ASP A 318 10.19 18.60 25.57
C ASP A 318 8.66 18.74 25.64
N LEU A 319 8.04 19.44 24.68
CA LEU A 319 6.59 19.50 24.53
C LEU A 319 5.99 18.11 24.34
N PHE A 320 6.43 17.37 23.32
CA PHE A 320 5.89 16.05 23.01
C PHE A 320 6.23 15.00 24.08
N GLU A 321 7.38 15.12 24.76
CA GLU A 321 7.76 14.20 25.84
C GLU A 321 6.94 14.42 27.12
N ASN A 322 6.65 15.67 27.49
CA ASN A 322 6.15 15.99 28.84
C ASN A 322 4.66 16.38 28.91
N THR A 323 4.02 16.73 27.78
CA THR A 323 2.63 17.25 27.79
C THR A 323 1.57 16.28 27.24
N LYS A 324 1.97 15.17 26.61
CA LYS A 324 1.06 14.19 25.98
C LYS A 324 -0.01 14.86 25.09
N LEU A 325 0.43 15.71 24.16
CA LEU A 325 -0.48 16.40 23.25
C LEU A 325 -1.32 15.40 22.45
N LYS A 326 -2.61 15.71 22.29
CA LYS A 326 -3.48 15.00 21.37
C LYS A 326 -3.10 15.42 19.95
N THR A 327 -2.67 14.47 19.13
CA THR A 327 -2.46 14.69 17.70
C THR A 327 -3.82 14.84 17.00
N HIS A 328 -3.87 15.68 15.97
CA HIS A 328 -5.06 15.89 15.15
C HIS A 328 -4.70 15.74 13.65
N PRO A 329 -5.68 15.47 12.77
CA PRO A 329 -5.44 15.17 11.37
C PRO A 329 -4.53 16.15 10.63
N LEU A 330 -4.80 17.45 10.75
CA LEU A 330 -4.01 18.46 10.07
C LEU A 330 -2.53 18.49 10.52
N LEU A 331 -2.25 18.29 11.81
CA LEU A 331 -0.88 18.19 12.34
C LEU A 331 -0.17 16.97 11.74
N ILE A 332 -0.85 15.82 11.72
CA ILE A 332 -0.31 14.59 11.14
C ILE A 332 0.04 14.80 9.66
N GLN A 333 -0.88 15.35 8.86
CA GLN A 333 -0.64 15.59 7.43
C GLN A 333 0.49 16.59 7.18
N VAL A 334 0.57 17.69 7.96
CA VAL A 334 1.69 18.64 7.86
C VAL A 334 3.02 17.97 8.23
N THR A 335 3.04 17.18 9.30
CA THR A 335 4.26 16.44 9.69
C THR A 335 4.66 15.41 8.64
N ARG A 336 3.72 14.69 8.03
CA ARG A 336 3.99 13.77 6.91
C ARG A 336 4.66 14.49 5.75
N LEU A 337 4.11 15.63 5.31
CA LEU A 337 4.68 16.42 4.21
C LEU A 337 6.04 17.04 4.57
N ALA A 338 6.27 17.42 5.83
CA ALA A 338 7.58 17.88 6.30
C ALA A 338 8.63 16.76 6.24
N CYS A 339 8.29 15.57 6.72
CA CYS A 339 9.14 14.39 6.61
C CYS A 339 9.38 13.99 5.15
N GLU A 340 8.37 14.07 4.27
CA GLU A 340 8.51 13.86 2.83
C GLU A 340 9.55 14.82 2.25
N LEU A 341 9.40 16.13 2.50
CA LEU A 341 10.35 17.15 2.07
C LEU A 341 11.77 16.88 2.56
N PHE A 342 11.93 16.43 3.81
CA PHE A 342 13.21 16.09 4.40
C PHE A 342 13.87 14.88 3.75
N LEU A 343 13.12 13.80 3.52
CA LEU A 343 13.60 12.62 2.81
C LEU A 343 14.00 12.96 1.38
N LEU A 344 13.20 13.75 0.67
CA LEU A 344 13.52 14.18 -0.69
C LEU A 344 14.76 15.07 -0.71
N THR A 345 14.90 15.98 0.26
CA THR A 345 16.09 16.83 0.37
C THR A 345 17.35 15.99 0.61
N TYR A 346 17.28 15.01 1.52
CA TYR A 346 18.38 14.11 1.79
C TYR A 346 18.82 13.32 0.55
N HIS A 347 17.90 12.65 -0.14
CA HIS A 347 18.24 11.82 -1.30
C HIS A 347 18.63 12.64 -2.54
N SER A 348 18.20 13.91 -2.61
CA SER A 348 18.68 14.86 -3.63
C SER A 348 20.05 15.47 -3.35
N ALA A 349 20.63 15.25 -2.16
CA ALA A 349 21.91 15.83 -1.76
C ALA A 349 23.07 15.15 -2.51
N THR A 350 23.63 15.85 -3.49
CA THR A 350 24.72 15.32 -4.34
C THR A 350 26.12 15.48 -3.73
N SER A 351 26.29 16.30 -2.69
CA SER A 351 27.59 16.58 -2.06
C SER A 351 27.76 15.90 -0.70
N ASP A 352 28.98 15.45 -0.41
CA ASP A 352 29.37 14.90 0.90
C ASP A 352 29.16 15.89 2.05
N SER A 353 29.18 17.20 1.79
CA SER A 353 28.87 18.23 2.79
C SER A 353 27.41 18.21 3.21
N LYS A 354 26.48 18.07 2.25
CA LYS A 354 25.04 18.06 2.51
C LYS A 354 24.58 16.73 3.12
N THR A 355 25.21 15.61 2.77
CA THR A 355 24.91 14.32 3.42
C THR A 355 25.37 14.28 4.88
N LYS A 356 26.39 15.06 5.26
CA LYS A 356 26.81 15.21 6.67
C LYS A 356 25.75 15.90 7.53
N GLU A 357 24.87 16.74 6.97
CA GLU A 357 23.76 17.37 7.69
C GLU A 357 22.71 16.37 8.22
N TRP A 358 22.77 15.11 7.78
CA TRP A 358 21.82 14.05 8.14
C TRP A 358 22.44 12.94 8.98
N GLN A 359 23.63 13.17 9.54
CA GLN A 359 24.25 12.24 10.48
C GLN A 359 23.43 12.17 11.78
N PRO A 360 23.44 11.05 12.53
CA PRO A 360 22.59 10.90 13.71
C PRO A 360 22.69 12.01 14.76
N SER A 361 23.83 12.69 14.90
CA SER A 361 24.03 13.79 15.85
C SER A 361 23.55 15.17 15.39
N THR A 362 23.05 15.27 14.16
CA THR A 362 22.72 16.57 13.53
C THR A 362 21.27 16.98 13.72
N LEU A 363 21.01 18.28 13.56
CA LEU A 363 19.68 18.86 13.69
C LEU A 363 18.68 18.24 12.71
N ALA A 364 19.06 18.00 11.45
CA ALA A 364 18.14 17.49 10.43
C ALA A 364 17.68 16.06 10.77
N TYR A 365 18.63 15.19 11.12
CA TYR A 365 18.31 13.82 11.53
C TYR A 365 17.45 13.77 12.80
N GLN A 366 17.79 14.58 13.81
CA GLN A 366 17.03 14.63 15.06
C GLN A 366 15.61 15.18 14.83
N THR A 367 15.43 16.14 13.92
CA THR A 367 14.11 16.65 13.54
C THR A 367 13.28 15.58 12.85
N LEU A 368 13.84 14.90 11.84
CA LEU A 368 13.17 13.81 11.14
C LEU A 368 12.78 12.69 12.12
N LYS A 369 13.70 12.31 13.01
CA LYS A 369 13.47 11.32 14.05
C LYS A 369 12.36 11.77 15.00
N LEU A 370 12.38 13.01 15.50
CA LEU A 370 11.35 13.52 16.40
C LEU A 370 9.96 13.44 15.76
N PHE A 371 9.83 13.93 14.53
CA PHE A 371 8.55 13.96 13.81
C PHE A 371 8.01 12.56 13.55
N SER A 372 8.85 11.68 13.01
CA SER A 372 8.48 10.30 12.75
C SER A 372 8.23 9.48 14.02
N GLU A 373 8.99 9.68 15.10
CA GLU A 373 8.85 8.91 16.33
C GLU A 373 7.68 9.41 17.20
N LYS A 374 7.58 10.72 17.44
CA LYS A 374 6.65 11.28 18.43
C LYS A 374 5.29 11.67 17.85
N ILE A 375 5.23 12.01 16.56
CA ILE A 375 3.97 12.44 15.92
C ILE A 375 3.42 11.31 15.04
N LEU A 376 4.24 10.74 14.15
CA LEU A 376 3.78 9.73 13.19
C LEU A 376 3.84 8.29 13.73
N GLY A 377 4.63 8.03 14.78
CA GLY A 377 4.85 6.69 15.33
C GLY A 377 5.55 5.71 14.38
N SER A 378 6.29 6.20 13.38
CA SER A 378 6.83 5.40 12.27
C SER A 378 8.31 5.05 12.36
N TRP A 379 9.04 5.65 13.31
CA TRP A 379 10.46 5.41 13.46
C TRP A 379 10.75 4.00 14.01
N ARG A 380 11.48 3.17 13.24
CA ARG A 380 11.88 1.82 13.65
C ARG A 380 13.37 1.75 13.94
N SER A 381 13.78 1.30 15.13
CA SER A 381 15.19 1.09 15.45
C SER A 381 15.61 -0.37 15.18
N PRO A 382 16.74 -0.63 14.48
CA PRO A 382 17.66 0.34 13.87
C PRO A 382 17.12 0.91 12.54
N PHE A 383 17.34 2.21 12.31
CA PHE A 383 16.96 2.91 11.08
C PHE A 383 18.20 3.32 10.28
N ASN A 384 18.20 3.06 8.96
CA ASN A 384 19.23 3.51 8.05
C ASN A 384 18.63 4.37 6.93
N LEU A 385 18.91 5.67 6.98
CA LEU A 385 18.42 6.65 6.01
C LEU A 385 18.93 6.38 4.57
N ASN A 386 20.09 5.72 4.41
CA ASN A 386 20.60 5.36 3.08
C ASN A 386 19.80 4.23 2.42
N ASN A 387 18.98 3.50 3.17
CA ASN A 387 18.12 2.46 2.61
C ASN A 387 16.81 3.11 2.10
N LEU A 388 16.62 3.12 0.78
CA LEU A 388 15.44 3.72 0.13
C LEU A 388 14.13 3.06 0.57
N GLU A 389 14.13 1.74 0.75
CA GLU A 389 12.94 1.00 1.20
C GLU A 389 12.60 1.42 2.64
N GLN A 390 13.58 1.47 3.55
CA GLN A 390 13.35 1.96 4.92
C GLN A 390 12.89 3.42 4.95
N SER A 391 13.46 4.27 4.10
CA SER A 391 13.05 5.67 3.95
C SER A 391 11.59 5.79 3.51
N SER A 392 11.16 4.99 2.53
CA SER A 392 9.77 4.97 2.07
C SER A 392 8.79 4.49 3.13
N LEU A 393 9.20 3.51 3.95
CA LEU A 393 8.39 2.98 5.06
C LEU A 393 8.27 3.94 6.25
N LEU A 394 9.08 5.00 6.30
CA LEU A 394 8.95 6.03 7.34
C LEU A 394 7.63 6.79 7.23
N LEU A 395 7.02 6.82 6.04
CA LEU A 395 5.72 7.46 5.81
C LEU A 395 4.63 6.44 5.45
N ASP A 396 4.80 5.19 5.90
CA ASP A 396 3.85 4.10 5.69
C ASP A 396 2.42 4.51 6.13
N PRO A 397 1.47 4.56 5.19
CA PRO A 397 0.10 5.00 5.45
C PRO A 397 -0.76 3.92 6.14
N TYR A 398 -0.23 2.72 6.40
CA TYR A 398 -0.94 1.67 7.13
C TYR A 398 -0.68 1.70 8.64
N GLN A 399 0.16 2.61 9.11
CA GLN A 399 0.41 2.76 10.54
C GLN A 399 -0.79 3.40 11.25
N PHE A 400 -1.02 2.98 12.50
CA PHE A 400 -2.19 3.40 13.30
C PHE A 400 -2.32 4.93 13.44
N HIS A 401 -1.21 5.67 13.45
CA HIS A 401 -1.18 7.13 13.57
C HIS A 401 -0.99 7.86 12.23
N SER A 402 -1.10 7.17 11.09
CA SER A 402 -0.87 7.76 9.78
C SER A 402 -1.96 8.75 9.35
N ASP A 403 -3.17 8.55 9.85
CA ASP A 403 -4.38 9.32 9.51
C ASP A 403 -4.61 9.45 7.99
N VAL A 404 -4.19 8.43 7.23
CA VAL A 404 -4.47 8.32 5.80
C VAL A 404 -5.73 7.49 5.62
N HIS A 405 -6.70 8.05 4.91
CA HIS A 405 -7.98 7.38 4.66
C HIS A 405 -7.77 6.07 3.88
N PRO A 406 -8.46 4.96 4.22
CA PRO A 406 -8.26 3.64 3.62
C PRO A 406 -8.24 3.63 2.09
N ASP A 407 -9.09 4.43 1.44
CA ASP A 407 -9.17 4.54 -0.02
C ASP A 407 -7.85 5.01 -0.67
N TYR A 408 -7.01 5.74 0.07
CA TYR A 408 -5.77 6.33 -0.42
C TYR A 408 -4.49 5.66 0.12
N GLN A 409 -4.58 4.73 1.07
CA GLN A 409 -3.39 4.13 1.69
C GLN A 409 -2.48 3.44 0.67
N ALA A 410 -3.03 2.65 -0.25
CA ALA A 410 -2.24 1.98 -1.28
C ALA A 410 -1.56 2.98 -2.23
N ALA A 411 -2.26 4.06 -2.57
CA ALA A 411 -1.75 5.13 -3.42
C ALA A 411 -0.62 5.90 -2.72
N GLU A 412 -0.81 6.32 -1.46
CA GLU A 412 0.20 7.03 -0.67
C GLU A 412 1.49 6.23 -0.45
N LEU A 413 1.37 4.91 -0.20
CA LEU A 413 2.54 4.04 -0.09
C LEU A 413 3.35 4.03 -1.41
N SER A 414 2.63 3.97 -2.53
CA SER A 414 3.21 3.94 -3.87
C SER A 414 3.83 5.29 -4.25
N ILE A 415 3.15 6.40 -3.94
CA ILE A 415 3.64 7.76 -4.15
C ILE A 415 4.99 7.94 -3.45
N MET A 416 5.08 7.59 -2.16
CA MET A 416 6.31 7.79 -1.41
C MET A 416 7.50 7.03 -2.00
N ALA A 417 7.28 5.78 -2.41
CA ALA A 417 8.31 4.99 -3.06
C ALA A 417 8.74 5.62 -4.41
N ILE A 418 7.78 6.07 -5.23
CA ILE A 418 8.06 6.72 -6.52
C ILE A 418 8.83 8.03 -6.33
N LEU A 419 8.37 8.89 -5.42
CA LEU A 419 8.99 10.20 -5.17
C LEU A 419 10.44 10.05 -4.71
N ILE A 420 10.70 9.17 -3.75
CA ILE A 420 12.07 8.93 -3.24
C ILE A 420 12.97 8.42 -4.36
N HIS A 421 12.56 7.46 -5.18
CA HIS A 421 13.39 6.98 -6.28
C HIS A 421 13.57 8.02 -7.39
N THR A 422 12.58 8.89 -7.60
CA THR A 422 12.65 10.00 -8.57
C THR A 422 13.73 11.03 -8.21
N THR A 423 14.09 11.17 -6.92
CA THR A 423 15.22 12.04 -6.51
C THR A 423 16.57 11.60 -7.08
N LEU A 424 16.75 10.29 -7.32
CA LEU A 424 17.97 9.73 -7.90
C LEU A 424 17.98 9.95 -9.42
N SER A 425 16.89 9.57 -10.07
CA SER A 425 16.62 9.89 -11.46
C SER A 425 15.14 9.68 -11.79
N GLY A 426 14.62 10.41 -12.78
CA GLY A 426 13.25 10.17 -13.27
C GLY A 426 13.02 8.72 -13.75
N GLU A 427 14.05 8.08 -14.30
CA GLU A 427 13.98 6.69 -14.74
C GLU A 427 13.93 5.70 -13.56
N ASP A 428 14.58 5.98 -12.43
CA ASP A 428 14.47 5.15 -11.23
C ASP A 428 13.06 5.25 -10.61
N GLY A 429 12.43 6.44 -10.65
CA GLY A 429 11.03 6.61 -10.30
C GLY A 429 10.07 5.76 -11.15
N LEU A 430 10.31 5.74 -12.47
CA LEU A 430 9.53 4.90 -13.41
C LEU A 430 9.78 3.40 -13.20
N ARG A 431 11.02 2.99 -12.94
CA ARG A 431 11.35 1.60 -12.58
C ARG A 431 10.62 1.19 -11.31
N GLN A 432 10.56 2.06 -10.32
CA GLN A 432 9.83 1.80 -9.08
C GLN A 432 8.31 1.69 -9.33
N ALA A 433 7.73 2.53 -10.18
CA ALA A 433 6.32 2.41 -10.58
C ALA A 433 6.01 1.06 -11.25
N ARG A 434 6.91 0.58 -12.13
CA ARG A 434 6.78 -0.76 -12.73
C ARG A 434 6.92 -1.88 -11.70
N LYS A 435 7.84 -1.76 -10.74
CA LYS A 435 7.98 -2.72 -9.61
C LYS A 435 6.70 -2.76 -8.75
N ILE A 436 6.09 -1.61 -8.47
CA ILE A 436 4.81 -1.54 -7.74
C ILE A 436 3.73 -2.29 -8.52
N ASN A 437 3.63 -2.05 -9.84
CA ASN A 437 2.64 -2.73 -10.65
C ASN A 437 2.92 -4.24 -10.80
N SER A 438 4.19 -4.68 -10.81
CA SER A 438 4.51 -6.12 -10.88
C SER A 438 4.19 -6.88 -9.59
N ILE A 439 4.34 -6.25 -8.43
CA ILE A 439 4.11 -6.87 -7.11
C ILE A 439 2.64 -6.75 -6.67
N SER A 440 1.94 -5.70 -7.09
CA SER A 440 0.58 -5.46 -6.60
C SER A 440 -0.40 -6.56 -7.04
N THR A 441 -1.07 -7.14 -6.06
CA THR A 441 -2.14 -8.14 -6.23
C THR A 441 -3.48 -7.52 -6.60
N LYS A 442 -3.66 -6.22 -6.35
CA LYS A 442 -4.85 -5.44 -6.69
C LYS A 442 -4.47 -4.31 -7.63
N GLU A 443 -5.24 -4.15 -8.69
CA GLU A 443 -5.13 -2.97 -9.54
C GLU A 443 -5.60 -1.74 -8.77
N PHE A 444 -4.90 -0.62 -8.96
CA PHE A 444 -5.36 0.65 -8.44
C PHE A 444 -6.66 1.04 -9.13
N ASN A 445 -7.64 1.48 -8.34
CA ASN A 445 -8.83 2.06 -8.92
C ASN A 445 -8.51 3.43 -9.56
N ALA A 446 -9.43 3.99 -10.35
CA ALA A 446 -9.22 5.28 -11.02
C ALA A 446 -8.86 6.40 -10.01
N GLN A 447 -9.43 6.38 -8.81
CA GLN A 447 -9.21 7.42 -7.78
C GLN A 447 -7.77 7.40 -7.27
N GLN A 448 -7.26 6.20 -7.00
CA GLN A 448 -5.90 6.00 -6.56
C GLN A 448 -4.90 6.38 -7.64
N LEU A 449 -5.20 6.07 -8.90
CA LEU A 449 -4.34 6.44 -10.03
C LEU A 449 -4.25 7.94 -10.21
N ASP A 450 -5.39 8.64 -10.24
CA ASP A 450 -5.40 10.09 -10.39
C ASP A 450 -4.70 10.76 -9.20
N TRP A 451 -4.91 10.24 -7.98
CA TRP A 451 -4.18 10.70 -6.79
C TRP A 451 -2.66 10.51 -6.90
N ILE A 452 -2.19 9.36 -7.40
CA ILE A 452 -0.76 9.10 -7.63
C ILE A 452 -0.19 10.13 -8.62
N LEU A 453 -0.86 10.32 -9.75
CA LEU A 453 -0.40 11.21 -10.81
C LEU A 453 -0.36 12.67 -10.34
N ASP A 454 -1.41 13.15 -9.67
CA ASP A 454 -1.49 14.51 -9.15
C ASP A 454 -0.45 14.79 -8.07
N ARG A 455 -0.24 13.86 -7.14
CA ARG A 455 0.77 13.99 -6.07
C ARG A 455 2.17 14.04 -6.66
N VAL A 456 2.51 13.17 -7.60
CA VAL A 456 3.82 13.18 -8.28
C VAL A 456 4.01 14.47 -9.09
N ALA A 457 2.99 14.90 -9.85
CA ALA A 457 3.04 16.14 -10.62
C ALA A 457 3.27 17.38 -9.73
N SER A 458 2.71 17.37 -8.52
CA SER A 458 2.85 18.49 -7.57
C SER A 458 4.27 18.66 -7.02
N VAL A 459 5.02 17.56 -6.87
CA VAL A 459 6.41 17.55 -6.40
C VAL A 459 7.39 17.71 -7.56
N TYR A 460 7.16 16.97 -8.65
CA TYR A 460 7.95 16.98 -9.87
C TYR A 460 7.09 17.44 -11.05
N PRO A 461 7.01 18.77 -11.33
CA PRO A 461 6.19 19.32 -12.40
C PRO A 461 6.83 19.09 -13.78
N ASN A 462 7.04 17.83 -14.13
CA ASN A 462 7.55 17.36 -15.42
C ASN A 462 6.44 16.57 -16.14
N PRO A 463 5.80 17.15 -17.17
CA PRO A 463 4.71 16.49 -17.90
C PRO A 463 5.11 15.14 -18.50
N ASN A 464 6.36 14.97 -18.92
CA ASN A 464 6.84 13.72 -19.50
C ASN A 464 6.90 12.60 -18.46
N LEU A 465 7.33 12.90 -17.22
CA LEU A 465 7.33 11.93 -16.13
C LEU A 465 5.91 11.46 -15.81
N VAL A 466 4.97 12.40 -15.68
CA VAL A 466 3.56 12.11 -15.37
C VAL A 466 2.91 11.28 -16.48
N LEU A 467 3.13 11.63 -17.75
CA LEU A 467 2.63 10.88 -18.90
C LEU A 467 3.18 9.44 -18.95
N LYS A 468 4.48 9.26 -18.67
CA LYS A 468 5.09 7.93 -18.58
C LYS A 468 4.52 7.11 -17.42
N LEU A 469 4.30 7.71 -16.26
CA LEU A 469 3.65 7.06 -15.12
C LEU A 469 2.21 6.64 -15.46
N GLU A 470 1.45 7.52 -16.11
CA GLU A 470 0.10 7.22 -16.56
C GLU A 470 0.09 6.01 -17.52
N ASN A 471 1.00 5.99 -18.49
CA ASN A 471 1.17 4.86 -19.40
C ASN A 471 1.51 3.55 -18.66
N ILE A 472 2.39 3.61 -17.65
CA ILE A 472 2.76 2.43 -16.83
C ILE A 472 1.56 1.88 -16.06
N PHE A 473 0.74 2.75 -15.46
CA PHE A 473 -0.37 2.32 -14.62
C PHE A 473 -1.65 1.98 -15.40
N LYS A 474 -1.96 2.71 -16.47
CA LYS A 474 -3.23 2.56 -17.21
C LYS A 474 -3.14 1.68 -18.45
N ARG A 475 -1.97 1.62 -19.11
CA ARG A 475 -1.86 1.05 -20.48
C ARG A 475 -0.86 -0.09 -20.61
N THR A 476 0.17 -0.14 -19.77
CA THR A 476 1.18 -1.19 -19.81
C THR A 476 0.62 -2.49 -19.25
N ILE A 477 0.75 -3.58 -20.00
CA ILE A 477 0.25 -4.89 -19.59
C ILE A 477 1.33 -5.60 -18.77
N PHE A 478 0.96 -6.03 -17.56
CA PHE A 478 1.78 -6.91 -16.73
C PHE A 478 1.24 -8.34 -16.84
N PHE A 479 1.94 -9.17 -17.60
CA PHE A 479 1.57 -10.55 -17.88
C PHE A 479 1.62 -11.40 -16.61
N ASN A 480 0.67 -12.30 -16.48
CA ASN A 480 0.41 -13.09 -15.28
C ASN A 480 0.16 -14.57 -15.65
N LEU A 481 -0.13 -15.45 -14.69
CA LEU A 481 -0.28 -16.88 -14.95
C LEU A 481 -1.39 -17.23 -15.95
N SER A 482 -2.44 -16.40 -16.06
CA SER A 482 -3.55 -16.67 -17.00
C SER A 482 -3.12 -16.63 -18.48
N HIS A 483 -2.05 -15.89 -18.78
CA HIS A 483 -1.53 -15.71 -20.14
C HIS A 483 -0.83 -16.97 -20.69
N LEU A 484 -0.33 -17.85 -19.81
CA LEU A 484 0.34 -19.10 -20.20
C LEU A 484 -0.53 -19.98 -21.11
N SER A 485 -1.85 -19.97 -20.90
CA SER A 485 -2.80 -20.74 -21.71
C SER A 485 -2.82 -20.34 -23.19
N SER A 486 -2.53 -19.08 -23.48
CA SER A 486 -2.45 -18.55 -24.85
C SER A 486 -1.14 -18.95 -25.53
N TRP A 487 -0.03 -18.94 -24.78
CA TRP A 487 1.30 -19.30 -25.29
C TRP A 487 1.48 -20.80 -25.52
N ASN A 488 0.78 -21.66 -24.77
CA ASN A 488 0.81 -23.12 -24.99
C ASN A 488 0.34 -23.58 -26.39
N LYS A 489 -0.32 -22.70 -27.15
CA LYS A 489 -0.78 -22.99 -28.51
C LYS A 489 0.23 -22.62 -29.59
N SER A 490 1.32 -21.96 -29.23
CA SER A 490 2.36 -21.55 -30.18
C SER A 490 3.28 -22.72 -30.50
N SER A 491 3.50 -22.98 -31.79
CA SER A 491 4.51 -23.94 -32.25
C SER A 491 5.63 -23.16 -32.93
N LEU A 492 6.73 -22.91 -32.20
CA LEU A 492 7.92 -22.27 -32.74
C LEU A 492 8.91 -23.36 -33.20
N ALA A 493 8.97 -23.64 -34.50
CA ALA A 493 9.94 -24.58 -35.06
C ALA A 493 11.34 -23.96 -35.18
N MET A 494 11.90 -23.49 -34.06
CA MET A 494 13.19 -22.79 -33.99
C MET A 494 14.15 -23.47 -33.03
N GLN A 495 15.46 -23.33 -33.27
CA GLN A 495 16.50 -23.81 -32.36
C GLN A 495 16.63 -22.87 -31.15
N PRO A 496 17.14 -23.34 -29.98
CA PRO A 496 17.25 -22.53 -28.78
C PRO A 496 18.03 -21.21 -28.98
N GLU A 497 19.09 -21.23 -29.80
CA GLU A 497 19.90 -20.06 -30.12
C GLU A 497 19.10 -18.99 -30.88
N GLU A 498 18.29 -19.40 -31.84
CA GLU A 498 17.43 -18.50 -32.63
C GLU A 498 16.36 -17.87 -31.73
N ILE A 499 15.80 -18.65 -30.81
CA ILE A 499 14.81 -18.17 -29.84
C ILE A 499 15.45 -17.14 -28.90
N ILE A 500 16.67 -17.38 -28.41
CA ILE A 500 17.41 -16.42 -27.57
C ILE A 500 17.68 -15.10 -28.32
N ILE A 501 18.04 -15.18 -29.60
CA ILE A 501 18.21 -13.99 -30.46
C ILE A 501 16.88 -13.24 -30.59
N ASN A 502 15.78 -13.94 -30.87
CA ASN A 502 14.46 -13.33 -31.00
C ASN A 502 14.01 -12.64 -29.71
N ILE A 503 14.18 -13.29 -28.55
CA ILE A 503 13.87 -12.67 -27.24
C ILE A 503 14.66 -11.37 -27.07
N THR A 504 15.96 -11.40 -27.41
CA THR A 504 16.83 -10.22 -27.30
C THR A 504 16.37 -9.08 -28.22
N GLN A 505 16.01 -9.40 -29.47
CA GLN A 505 15.52 -8.42 -30.45
C GLN A 505 14.18 -7.82 -30.02
N HIS A 506 13.24 -8.65 -29.55
CA HIS A 506 11.95 -8.16 -29.06
C HIS A 506 12.10 -7.30 -27.79
N LEU A 507 12.99 -7.68 -26.86
CA LEU A 507 13.29 -6.85 -25.69
C LEU A 507 13.90 -5.49 -26.07
N GLN A 508 14.77 -5.46 -27.09
CA GLN A 508 15.34 -4.21 -27.59
C GLN A 508 14.26 -3.34 -28.26
N ALA A 509 13.41 -3.93 -29.10
CA ALA A 509 12.29 -3.22 -29.74
C ALA A 509 11.28 -2.70 -28.71
N ALA A 510 11.02 -3.44 -27.63
CA ALA A 510 10.17 -2.98 -26.52
C ALA A 510 10.76 -1.76 -25.81
N ARG A 511 12.09 -1.70 -25.61
CA ARG A 511 12.77 -0.53 -25.03
C ARG A 511 12.70 0.70 -25.92
N GLU A 512 12.84 0.51 -27.22
CA GLU A 512 12.70 1.58 -28.22
C GLU A 512 11.26 2.10 -28.23
N ALA A 513 10.26 1.21 -28.27
CA ALA A 513 8.85 1.57 -28.19
C ALA A 513 8.49 2.34 -26.90
N ASN A 514 9.01 1.91 -25.74
CA ASN A 514 8.84 2.63 -24.46
C ASN A 514 9.49 4.03 -24.50
N SER A 515 10.64 4.17 -25.15
CA SER A 515 11.30 5.48 -25.33
C SER A 515 10.46 6.43 -26.19
N ASP A 516 9.78 5.89 -27.21
CA ASP A 516 8.86 6.60 -28.10
C ASP A 516 7.44 6.76 -27.53
N LEU A 517 7.20 6.32 -26.28
CA LEU A 517 5.88 6.33 -25.61
C LEU A 517 4.79 5.52 -26.34
N ASN A 518 5.19 4.54 -27.16
CA ASN A 518 4.29 3.64 -27.89
C ASN A 518 4.00 2.38 -27.07
N VAL A 519 3.06 2.49 -26.14
CA VAL A 519 2.70 1.42 -25.19
C VAL A 519 2.11 0.19 -25.89
N GLU A 520 1.35 0.38 -26.98
CA GLU A 520 0.82 -0.73 -27.77
C GLU A 520 1.93 -1.58 -28.37
N ALA A 521 2.94 -0.95 -28.97
CA ALA A 521 4.08 -1.66 -29.53
C ALA A 521 4.94 -2.28 -28.43
N GLU A 522 5.15 -1.59 -27.31
CA GLU A 522 5.85 -2.14 -26.13
C GLU A 522 5.17 -3.43 -25.66
N ASN A 523 3.85 -3.40 -25.44
CA ASN A 523 3.08 -4.56 -25.01
C ASN A 523 3.16 -5.72 -26.01
N ALA A 524 3.07 -5.43 -27.32
CA ALA A 524 3.17 -6.44 -28.36
C ALA A 524 4.55 -7.11 -28.41
N PHE A 525 5.64 -6.33 -28.28
CA PHE A 525 6.99 -6.88 -28.24
C PHE A 525 7.26 -7.66 -26.96
N HIS A 526 6.72 -7.22 -25.81
CA HIS A 526 6.77 -8.01 -24.58
C HIS A 526 6.02 -9.34 -24.72
N ASP A 527 4.80 -9.36 -25.26
CA ASP A 527 4.06 -10.62 -25.49
C ASP A 527 4.86 -11.59 -26.37
N GLN A 528 5.45 -11.10 -27.46
CA GLN A 528 6.31 -11.89 -28.34
C GLN A 528 7.54 -12.45 -27.62
N ALA A 529 8.23 -11.62 -26.84
CA ALA A 529 9.40 -12.03 -26.06
C ALA A 529 9.02 -13.09 -25.00
N LEU A 530 7.91 -12.89 -24.29
CA LEU A 530 7.44 -13.79 -23.24
C LEU A 530 6.94 -15.12 -23.79
N ASN A 531 6.25 -15.12 -24.94
CA ASN A 531 5.86 -16.34 -25.64
C ASN A 531 7.08 -17.14 -26.10
N ALA A 532 8.07 -16.48 -26.69
CA ALA A 532 9.34 -17.10 -27.07
C ALA A 532 10.09 -17.65 -25.84
N PHE A 533 10.10 -16.91 -24.73
CA PHE A 533 10.69 -17.35 -23.47
C PHE A 533 9.99 -18.56 -22.86
N HIS A 534 8.65 -18.57 -22.87
CA HIS A 534 7.86 -19.71 -22.43
C HIS A 534 8.19 -20.96 -23.25
N TYR A 535 8.30 -20.82 -24.58
CA TYR A 535 8.68 -21.93 -25.45
C TYR A 535 10.11 -22.42 -25.17
N LEU A 536 11.05 -21.50 -24.95
CA LEU A 536 12.44 -21.81 -24.60
C LEU A 536 12.51 -22.69 -23.33
N LEU A 537 11.73 -22.38 -22.30
CA LEU A 537 11.77 -23.13 -21.04
C LEU A 537 11.05 -24.48 -21.10
N ASN A 538 9.96 -24.60 -21.88
CA ASN A 538 9.08 -25.77 -21.83
C ASN A 538 9.30 -26.77 -22.97
N HIS A 539 9.92 -26.35 -24.07
CA HIS A 539 10.02 -27.17 -25.29
C HIS A 539 11.44 -27.35 -25.82
N CYS A 540 12.43 -26.65 -25.26
CA CYS A 540 13.83 -26.77 -25.66
C CYS A 540 14.66 -27.53 -24.63
N THR A 541 15.68 -28.26 -25.10
CA THR A 541 16.74 -28.78 -24.23
C THR A 541 17.84 -27.73 -24.12
N LEU A 542 17.97 -27.12 -22.94
CA LEU A 542 18.91 -26.02 -22.71
C LEU A 542 20.19 -26.53 -22.04
N ASN A 543 21.35 -26.04 -22.50
CA ASN A 543 22.61 -26.19 -21.76
C ASN A 543 22.77 -25.13 -20.65
N ALA A 544 23.78 -25.26 -19.80
CA ALA A 544 23.98 -24.35 -18.66
C ALA A 544 24.15 -22.88 -19.07
N LYS A 545 24.82 -22.60 -20.19
CA LYS A 545 25.00 -21.22 -20.70
C LYS A 545 23.67 -20.61 -21.14
N GLN A 546 22.87 -21.37 -21.89
CA GLN A 546 21.55 -20.94 -22.35
C GLN A 546 20.58 -20.75 -21.17
N LEU A 547 20.61 -21.66 -20.19
CA LEU A 547 19.77 -21.53 -19.00
C LEU A 547 20.17 -20.32 -18.13
N ASN A 548 21.47 -20.01 -18.05
CA ASN A 548 21.96 -18.79 -17.39
C ASN A 548 21.45 -17.53 -18.12
N LEU A 549 21.44 -17.53 -19.46
CA LEU A 549 20.85 -16.44 -20.24
C LEU A 549 19.34 -16.34 -20.01
N ALA A 550 18.62 -17.46 -19.98
CA ALA A 550 17.19 -17.48 -19.67
C ALA A 550 16.90 -16.88 -18.27
N TYR A 551 17.73 -17.19 -17.27
CA TYR A 551 17.60 -16.58 -15.96
C TYR A 551 17.86 -15.07 -15.98
N LYS A 552 18.83 -14.58 -16.76
CA LYS A 552 19.05 -13.14 -16.97
C LYS A 552 17.85 -12.46 -17.65
N PHE A 553 17.19 -13.13 -18.60
CA PHE A 553 15.95 -12.60 -19.17
C PHE A 553 14.83 -12.54 -18.14
N LEU A 554 14.66 -13.58 -17.31
CA LEU A 554 13.67 -13.59 -16.25
C LEU A 554 13.81 -12.40 -15.29
N GLN A 555 15.05 -12.08 -14.89
CA GLN A 555 15.35 -10.90 -14.07
C GLN A 555 14.99 -9.59 -14.78
N GLN A 556 15.17 -9.50 -16.10
CA GLN A 556 14.75 -8.34 -16.87
C GLN A 556 13.22 -8.25 -16.98
N PHE A 557 12.49 -9.37 -17.03
CA PHE A 557 11.04 -9.34 -17.11
C PHE A 557 10.39 -8.89 -15.80
N GLU A 558 10.93 -9.30 -14.64
CA GLU A 558 10.36 -9.11 -13.29
C GLU A 558 9.91 -7.68 -13.00
N HIS A 559 10.69 -6.69 -13.45
CA HIS A 559 10.43 -5.28 -13.18
C HIS A 559 9.86 -4.52 -14.37
N HIS A 560 9.57 -5.20 -15.49
CA HIS A 560 9.20 -4.53 -16.73
C HIS A 560 7.85 -4.96 -17.27
N CYS A 561 7.52 -6.25 -17.22
CA CYS A 561 6.35 -6.77 -17.93
C CYS A 561 5.68 -7.98 -17.29
N ILE A 562 6.18 -8.60 -16.22
CA ILE A 562 5.50 -9.74 -15.58
C ILE A 562 5.11 -9.46 -14.14
N LYS A 563 4.03 -10.09 -13.68
CA LYS A 563 3.62 -10.13 -12.28
C LYS A 563 4.49 -11.09 -11.47
N GLN A 564 4.58 -10.86 -10.15
CA GLN A 564 5.38 -11.66 -9.22
C GLN A 564 5.06 -13.17 -9.30
N GLU A 565 3.79 -13.53 -9.45
CA GLU A 565 3.36 -14.93 -9.55
C GLU A 565 3.97 -15.67 -10.75
N LEU A 566 4.05 -15.01 -11.92
CA LEU A 566 4.63 -15.58 -13.13
C LEU A 566 6.15 -15.66 -13.01
N PHE A 567 6.78 -14.64 -12.40
CA PHE A 567 8.20 -14.67 -12.09
C PHE A 567 8.55 -15.88 -11.20
N LEU A 568 7.81 -16.10 -10.10
CA LEU A 568 8.04 -17.22 -9.20
C LEU A 568 7.87 -18.57 -9.90
N HIS A 569 6.85 -18.69 -10.76
CA HIS A 569 6.60 -19.88 -11.56
C HIS A 569 7.79 -20.22 -12.46
N TRP A 570 8.27 -19.26 -13.27
CA TRP A 570 9.41 -19.50 -14.17
C TRP A 570 10.74 -19.65 -13.42
N ASN A 571 10.93 -18.96 -12.30
CA ASN A 571 12.11 -19.15 -11.45
C ASN A 571 12.17 -20.60 -10.92
N GLN A 572 11.02 -21.16 -10.53
CA GLN A 572 10.93 -22.56 -10.11
C GLN A 572 11.21 -23.51 -11.28
N GLN A 573 10.70 -23.23 -12.49
CA GLN A 573 11.01 -24.03 -13.68
C GLN A 573 12.51 -24.01 -14.01
N ILE A 574 13.16 -22.85 -13.98
CA ILE A 574 14.61 -22.73 -14.18
C ILE A 574 15.38 -23.52 -13.13
N LYS A 575 14.97 -23.47 -11.85
CA LYS A 575 15.57 -24.28 -10.77
C LYS A 575 15.46 -25.78 -11.07
N THR A 576 14.31 -26.25 -11.55
CA THR A 576 14.12 -27.65 -11.94
C THR A 576 15.01 -28.04 -13.12
N LEU A 577 15.07 -27.21 -14.18
CA LEU A 577 15.94 -27.47 -15.33
C LEU A 577 17.42 -27.50 -14.94
N LEU A 578 17.87 -26.59 -14.07
CA LEU A 578 19.25 -26.57 -13.58
C LEU A 578 19.56 -27.81 -12.75
N SER A 579 18.64 -28.22 -11.86
CA SER A 579 18.79 -29.46 -11.09
C SER A 579 18.95 -30.68 -12.00
N ASN A 580 18.21 -30.74 -13.10
CA ASN A 580 18.34 -31.83 -14.07
C ASN A 580 19.68 -31.81 -14.81
N LEU A 581 20.22 -30.62 -15.14
CA LEU A 581 21.54 -30.46 -15.77
C LEU A 581 22.72 -30.83 -14.86
N MET A 582 22.52 -30.76 -13.54
CA MET A 582 23.51 -31.12 -12.53
C MET A 582 23.33 -32.55 -12.02
N CYS A 583 22.46 -33.35 -12.64
CA CYS A 583 22.21 -34.73 -12.27
C CYS A 583 23.06 -35.68 -13.12
N TRP A 584 23.95 -36.43 -12.47
CA TRP A 584 24.96 -37.24 -13.16
C TRP A 584 24.68 -38.75 -13.04
N THR A 585 24.99 -39.47 -14.11
CA THR A 585 24.90 -40.95 -14.23
C THR A 585 26.29 -41.58 -14.15
N ALA A 586 26.34 -42.91 -13.95
CA ALA A 586 27.58 -43.70 -13.98
C ALA A 586 28.44 -43.46 -15.23
N GLU A 587 27.81 -43.20 -16.38
CA GLU A 587 28.50 -42.98 -17.66
C GLU A 587 29.20 -41.63 -17.73
N ASN A 588 28.72 -40.65 -16.95
CA ASN A 588 29.19 -39.26 -17.00
C ASN A 588 29.97 -38.85 -15.74
N THR A 589 30.24 -39.78 -14.81
CA THR A 589 31.03 -39.51 -13.59
C THR A 589 32.54 -39.48 -13.85
N ASN A 590 33.02 -40.08 -14.94
CA ASN A 590 34.44 -40.19 -15.24
C ASN A 590 34.86 -39.11 -16.24
N LEU A 591 35.63 -38.14 -15.76
CA LEU A 591 36.18 -37.06 -16.57
C LEU A 591 37.50 -37.49 -17.24
N THR A 592 37.69 -37.08 -18.50
CA THR A 592 38.98 -37.22 -19.18
C THR A 592 40.00 -36.22 -18.63
N GLU A 593 41.30 -36.51 -18.79
CA GLU A 593 42.38 -35.62 -18.36
C GLU A 593 42.27 -34.22 -19.00
N THR A 594 41.87 -34.16 -20.27
CA THR A 594 41.57 -32.91 -20.98
C THR A 594 40.43 -32.10 -20.35
N GLN A 595 39.35 -32.75 -19.89
CA GLN A 595 38.23 -32.06 -19.23
C GLN A 595 38.61 -31.57 -17.83
N LEU A 596 39.42 -32.35 -17.10
CA LEU A 596 39.95 -31.95 -15.80
C LEU A 596 40.85 -30.72 -15.91
N GLU A 597 41.74 -30.68 -16.90
CA GLU A 597 42.59 -29.51 -17.15
C GLU A 597 41.76 -28.30 -17.61
N GLU A 598 40.64 -28.50 -18.30
CA GLU A 598 39.73 -27.42 -18.65
C GLU A 598 39.02 -26.83 -17.42
N PHE A 599 38.52 -27.67 -16.51
CA PHE A 599 37.89 -27.18 -15.27
C PHE A 599 38.88 -26.50 -14.32
N LYS A 600 40.14 -26.94 -14.29
CA LYS A 600 41.22 -26.30 -13.51
C LYS A 600 41.63 -24.93 -14.04
N LYS A 601 41.17 -24.51 -15.22
CA LYS A 601 41.34 -23.12 -15.70
C LYS A 601 40.49 -22.13 -14.93
N ASP A 602 39.39 -22.58 -14.31
CA ASP A 602 38.60 -21.76 -13.40
C ASP A 602 39.35 -21.63 -12.07
N GLU A 603 39.77 -20.42 -11.72
CA GLU A 603 40.57 -20.15 -10.53
C GLU A 603 39.88 -20.60 -9.23
N ASN A 604 38.54 -20.51 -9.17
CA ASN A 604 37.77 -20.89 -7.98
C ASN A 604 37.77 -22.41 -7.81
N ILE A 605 37.54 -23.14 -8.90
CA ILE A 605 37.62 -24.61 -8.91
C ILE A 605 39.03 -25.06 -8.58
N ALA A 606 40.05 -24.46 -9.21
CA ALA A 606 41.45 -24.79 -8.97
C ALA A 606 41.86 -24.56 -7.50
N ALA A 607 41.36 -23.50 -6.87
CA ALA A 607 41.60 -23.24 -5.46
C ALA A 607 41.01 -24.31 -4.54
N ILE A 608 39.81 -24.84 -4.86
CA ILE A 608 39.17 -25.91 -4.10
C ILE A 608 39.95 -27.22 -4.26
N VAL A 609 40.34 -27.56 -5.49
CA VAL A 609 41.00 -28.83 -5.85
C VAL A 609 42.45 -28.92 -5.34
N LYS A 610 43.11 -27.80 -5.04
CA LYS A 610 44.45 -27.79 -4.42
C LYS A 610 44.50 -28.39 -3.01
N ASN A 611 43.35 -28.60 -2.37
CA ASN A 611 43.30 -29.26 -1.07
C ASN A 611 43.66 -30.75 -1.21
N LYS A 612 44.50 -31.26 -0.31
CA LYS A 612 44.98 -32.64 -0.34
C LYS A 612 43.97 -33.65 0.20
N GLU A 613 42.94 -33.21 0.93
CA GLU A 613 41.95 -34.09 1.54
C GLU A 613 40.72 -34.27 0.62
N PRO A 614 40.50 -35.48 0.04
CA PRO A 614 39.46 -35.70 -0.97
C PRO A 614 38.04 -35.40 -0.49
N LEU A 615 37.71 -35.80 0.75
CA LEU A 615 36.38 -35.57 1.33
C LEU A 615 36.09 -34.06 1.49
N ILE A 616 37.08 -33.27 1.89
CA ILE A 616 36.94 -31.80 2.00
C ILE A 616 36.79 -31.17 0.62
N VAL A 617 37.55 -31.63 -0.39
CA VAL A 617 37.42 -31.15 -1.78
C VAL A 617 35.99 -31.36 -2.27
N ILE A 618 35.46 -32.58 -2.12
CA ILE A 618 34.10 -32.95 -2.56
C ILE A 618 33.05 -32.11 -1.82
N GLN A 619 33.18 -31.93 -0.51
CA GLN A 619 32.25 -31.12 0.28
C GLN A 619 32.24 -29.65 -0.17
N LYS A 620 33.41 -29.04 -0.38
CA LYS A 620 33.53 -27.66 -0.86
C LYS A 620 32.94 -27.49 -2.26
N LEU A 621 33.14 -28.46 -3.17
CA LEU A 621 32.52 -28.45 -4.49
C LEU A 621 31.00 -28.58 -4.42
N CYS A 622 30.47 -29.44 -3.54
CA CYS A 622 29.02 -29.54 -3.31
C CYS A 622 28.42 -28.25 -2.75
N PHE A 623 29.12 -27.60 -1.81
CA PHE A 623 28.70 -26.32 -1.26
C PHE A 623 28.70 -25.21 -2.32
N ALA A 624 29.73 -25.17 -3.17
CA ALA A 624 29.80 -24.25 -4.30
C ALA A 624 28.65 -24.49 -5.31
N ALA A 625 28.36 -25.75 -5.64
CA ALA A 625 27.24 -26.12 -6.52
C ALA A 625 25.86 -25.77 -5.92
N ALA A 626 25.72 -25.81 -4.59
CA ALA A 626 24.47 -25.47 -3.89
C ALA A 626 24.24 -23.95 -3.76
N SER A 627 25.20 -23.10 -4.11
CA SER A 627 25.14 -21.64 -3.87
C SER A 627 23.92 -20.95 -4.51
N PHE A 628 23.42 -21.44 -5.65
CA PHE A 628 22.21 -20.91 -6.29
C PHE A 628 20.93 -21.18 -5.48
N GLN A 629 20.85 -22.33 -4.79
CA GLN A 629 19.71 -22.64 -3.91
C GLN A 629 19.65 -21.70 -2.71
N ASN A 630 20.80 -21.14 -2.31
CA ASN A 630 20.93 -20.19 -1.21
C ASN A 630 20.77 -18.72 -1.66
N GLY A 631 20.36 -18.46 -2.90
CA GLY A 631 20.10 -17.10 -3.41
C GLY A 631 21.34 -16.31 -3.78
N VAL A 632 22.52 -16.94 -3.87
CA VAL A 632 23.74 -16.30 -4.39
C VAL A 632 23.76 -16.45 -5.91
N TYR A 633 23.82 -15.33 -6.63
CA TYR A 633 23.95 -15.34 -8.09
C TYR A 633 25.25 -16.04 -8.49
N ALA A 634 25.15 -17.13 -9.25
CA ALA A 634 26.30 -17.88 -9.73
C ALA A 634 26.10 -18.26 -11.20
N ASP A 635 27.19 -18.24 -11.97
CA ASP A 635 27.19 -18.74 -13.34
C ASP A 635 26.81 -20.23 -13.34
N PHE A 636 25.72 -20.59 -14.03
CA PHE A 636 25.24 -21.98 -14.06
C PHE A 636 26.27 -22.94 -14.66
N SER A 637 27.16 -22.46 -15.52
CA SER A 637 28.27 -23.28 -16.04
C SER A 637 29.24 -23.66 -14.92
N TYR A 638 29.56 -22.71 -14.04
CA TYR A 638 30.40 -22.94 -12.86
C TYR A 638 29.74 -23.92 -11.88
N LEU A 639 28.43 -23.77 -11.64
CA LEU A 639 27.68 -24.70 -10.77
C LEU A 639 27.66 -26.12 -11.34
N GLN A 640 27.41 -26.24 -12.64
CA GLN A 640 27.43 -27.53 -13.34
C GLN A 640 28.81 -28.17 -13.21
N ASN A 641 29.89 -27.44 -13.50
CA ASN A 641 31.25 -27.93 -13.39
C ASN A 641 31.60 -28.35 -11.96
N CYS A 642 31.23 -27.56 -10.95
CA CYS A 642 31.42 -27.90 -9.53
C CYS A 642 30.70 -29.21 -9.18
N SER A 643 29.45 -29.38 -9.59
CA SER A 643 28.68 -30.60 -9.34
C SER A 643 29.31 -31.82 -10.03
N GLN A 644 29.75 -31.66 -11.28
CA GLN A 644 30.39 -32.72 -12.05
C GLN A 644 31.71 -33.16 -11.42
N MET A 645 32.52 -32.20 -10.98
CA MET A 645 33.77 -32.48 -10.30
C MET A 645 33.57 -33.11 -8.93
N ALA A 646 32.57 -32.68 -8.17
CA ALA A 646 32.24 -33.31 -6.88
C ALA A 646 31.91 -34.81 -7.08
N VAL A 647 31.07 -35.10 -8.07
CA VAL A 647 30.69 -36.47 -8.44
C VAL A 647 31.90 -37.26 -8.95
N HIS A 648 32.76 -36.64 -9.77
CA HIS A 648 33.98 -37.28 -10.27
C HIS A 648 34.97 -37.64 -9.15
N TYR A 649 35.28 -36.71 -8.25
CA TYR A 649 36.17 -36.97 -7.12
C TYR A 649 35.60 -38.03 -6.18
N PHE A 650 34.27 -38.05 -5.99
CA PHE A 650 33.63 -39.11 -5.23
C PHE A 650 33.71 -40.47 -5.95
N ALA A 651 33.58 -40.51 -7.28
CA ALA A 651 33.78 -41.74 -8.06
C ALA A 651 35.21 -42.28 -7.89
N VAL A 652 36.22 -41.43 -8.01
CA VAL A 652 37.64 -41.76 -7.79
C VAL A 652 37.85 -42.28 -6.36
N LEU A 653 37.24 -41.64 -5.36
CA LEU A 653 37.30 -42.09 -3.96
C LEU A 653 36.67 -43.48 -3.78
N MET A 654 35.53 -43.75 -4.43
CA MET A 654 34.86 -45.05 -4.37
C MET A 654 35.69 -46.17 -5.03
N ASP A 655 36.41 -45.85 -6.10
CA ASP A 655 37.33 -46.80 -6.75
C ASP A 655 38.56 -47.06 -5.87
N GLU A 656 39.12 -46.03 -5.23
CA GLU A 656 40.19 -46.16 -4.23
C GLU A 656 39.75 -47.06 -3.07
N TYR A 657 38.55 -46.86 -2.53
CA TYR A 657 38.01 -47.68 -1.45
C TYR A 657 37.77 -49.13 -1.83
N THR A 658 37.55 -49.39 -3.12
CA THR A 658 37.41 -50.76 -3.64
C THR A 658 38.77 -51.46 -3.71
N MET A 659 39.84 -50.73 -4.04
CA MET A 659 41.21 -51.27 -4.14
C MET A 659 41.91 -51.35 -2.77
N ASN A 660 41.67 -50.36 -1.91
CA ASN A 660 42.27 -50.21 -0.59
C ASN A 660 41.18 -49.89 0.44
N PRO A 661 40.69 -50.87 1.22
CA PRO A 661 39.63 -50.65 2.19
C PRO A 661 40.04 -49.60 3.22
N PRO A 662 39.32 -48.47 3.33
CA PRO A 662 39.67 -47.39 4.25
C PRO A 662 39.23 -47.74 5.68
N GLU A 663 39.69 -46.93 6.64
CA GLU A 663 39.21 -47.01 8.02
C GLU A 663 37.70 -46.73 8.14
N LYS A 664 37.06 -47.36 9.13
CA LYS A 664 35.61 -47.27 9.37
C LYS A 664 35.11 -45.82 9.45
N HIS A 665 35.87 -44.91 10.06
CA HIS A 665 35.48 -43.50 10.21
C HIS A 665 35.34 -42.80 8.84
N LYS A 666 36.24 -43.07 7.89
CA LYS A 666 36.19 -42.50 6.54
C LYS A 666 35.01 -43.00 5.70
N ILE A 667 34.59 -44.26 5.93
CA ILE A 667 33.37 -44.80 5.30
C ILE A 667 32.13 -44.09 5.82
N THR A 668 32.08 -43.82 7.13
CA THR A 668 30.99 -43.04 7.73
C THR A 668 30.94 -41.62 7.16
N GLU A 669 32.07 -40.91 7.12
CA GLU A 669 32.16 -39.56 6.55
C GLU A 669 31.77 -39.51 5.06
N ALA A 670 32.24 -40.48 4.26
CA ALA A 670 31.87 -40.60 2.85
C ALA A 670 30.36 -40.87 2.67
N ARG A 671 29.75 -41.60 3.60
CA ARG A 671 28.31 -41.87 3.59
C ARG A 671 27.48 -40.64 3.95
N GLU A 672 27.89 -39.91 4.97
CA GLU A 672 27.30 -38.62 5.34
C GLU A 672 27.39 -37.64 4.16
N LEU A 673 28.58 -37.51 3.55
CA LEU A 673 28.78 -36.70 2.35
C LEU A 673 27.88 -37.12 1.18
N LEU A 674 27.72 -38.44 0.95
CA LEU A 674 26.83 -38.97 -0.07
C LEU A 674 25.37 -38.60 0.18
N MET A 675 24.91 -38.74 1.42
CA MET A 675 23.51 -38.52 1.81
C MET A 675 23.15 -37.04 1.88
N ASP A 676 24.01 -36.24 2.49
CA ASP A 676 23.72 -34.87 2.90
C ASP A 676 24.11 -33.85 1.82
N HIS A 677 25.06 -34.19 0.95
CA HIS A 677 25.63 -33.24 -0.01
C HIS A 677 25.56 -33.69 -1.48
N LEU A 678 25.88 -34.95 -1.80
CA LEU A 678 25.95 -35.42 -3.19
C LEU A 678 24.62 -35.92 -3.75
N LYS A 679 23.70 -36.41 -2.91
CA LYS A 679 22.41 -36.98 -3.33
C LYS A 679 21.64 -36.12 -4.36
N PRO A 680 21.56 -34.78 -4.25
CA PRO A 680 20.86 -33.95 -5.24
C PRO A 680 21.45 -33.98 -6.66
N TYR A 681 22.72 -34.38 -6.80
CA TYR A 681 23.46 -34.37 -8.06
C TYR A 681 23.59 -35.75 -8.70
N LEU A 682 22.91 -36.76 -8.15
CA LEU A 682 22.99 -38.14 -8.61
C LEU A 682 21.63 -38.64 -9.07
N THR A 683 21.65 -39.45 -10.11
CA THR A 683 20.49 -40.30 -10.42
C THR A 683 20.24 -41.28 -9.28
N GLU A 684 18.96 -41.64 -9.11
CA GLU A 684 18.53 -42.57 -8.05
C GLU A 684 19.30 -43.90 -8.12
N ALA A 685 19.50 -44.43 -9.33
CA ALA A 685 20.30 -45.64 -9.57
C ALA A 685 21.77 -45.49 -9.11
N GLN A 686 22.40 -44.35 -9.41
CA GLN A 686 23.79 -44.09 -9.02
C GLN A 686 23.94 -43.93 -7.50
N TYR A 687 23.02 -43.20 -6.88
CA TYR A 687 22.98 -43.04 -5.43
C TYR A 687 22.87 -44.40 -4.72
N PHE A 688 21.93 -45.26 -5.16
CA PHE A 688 21.76 -46.58 -4.57
C PHE A 688 22.98 -47.47 -4.78
N SER A 689 23.61 -47.41 -5.96
CA SER A 689 24.85 -48.14 -6.25
C SER A 689 25.97 -47.77 -5.28
N TRP A 690 26.23 -46.47 -5.08
CA TRP A 690 27.28 -46.03 -4.16
C TRP A 690 26.94 -46.25 -2.68
N ASN A 691 25.69 -46.04 -2.27
CA ASN A 691 25.28 -46.34 -0.89
C ASN A 691 25.39 -47.84 -0.58
N LYS A 692 25.08 -48.71 -1.55
CA LYS A 692 25.28 -50.16 -1.42
C LYS A 692 26.76 -50.50 -1.29
N LYS A 693 27.63 -49.96 -2.16
CA LYS A 693 29.09 -50.16 -2.07
C LYS A 693 29.64 -49.75 -0.70
N LEU A 694 29.27 -48.58 -0.18
CA LEU A 694 29.69 -48.13 1.15
C LEU A 694 29.19 -49.05 2.28
N SER A 695 27.96 -49.59 2.14
CA SER A 695 27.40 -50.54 3.11
C SER A 695 28.16 -51.88 3.13
N GLU A 696 28.49 -52.40 1.95
CA GLU A 696 29.22 -53.66 1.80
C GLU A 696 30.67 -53.55 2.30
N SER A 697 31.33 -52.41 2.05
CA SER A 697 32.66 -52.12 2.59
C SER A 697 32.70 -52.02 4.11
N GLN A 698 31.58 -51.68 4.76
CA GLN A 698 31.47 -51.63 6.23
C GLN A 698 31.38 -53.04 6.86
N ILE A 699 30.86 -54.02 6.11
CA ILE A 699 30.70 -55.42 6.57
C ILE A 699 32.04 -56.20 6.47
N ASN A 700 32.88 -55.88 5.47
CA ASN A 700 34.16 -56.56 5.23
C ASN A 700 35.30 -56.18 6.21
N ILE A 701 35.09 -55.24 7.13
CA ILE A 701 36.08 -54.80 8.13
C ILE A 701 36.00 -55.63 9.44
N LEU A 702 35.04 -56.56 9.56
CA LEU A 702 35.05 -57.54 10.67
C LEU A 702 36.21 -58.53 10.47
N PRO A 703 37.14 -58.68 11.44
CA PRO A 703 38.23 -59.63 11.31
C PRO A 703 37.66 -61.06 11.25
N LYS A 704 38.15 -61.85 10.29
CA LYS A 704 38.02 -63.32 10.33
C LYS A 704 38.69 -63.81 11.61
N SER A 705 37.92 -64.03 12.68
CA SER A 705 38.39 -64.75 13.84
C SER A 705 38.49 -66.24 13.49
N ASN A 706 39.72 -66.73 13.39
CA ASN A 706 40.01 -68.15 13.58
C ASN A 706 39.73 -68.48 15.05
N VAL A 707 38.65 -69.22 15.35
CA VAL A 707 38.60 -70.09 16.53
C VAL A 707 37.83 -71.37 16.21
N GLY A 708 38.62 -72.45 16.15
CA GLY A 708 38.39 -73.85 16.54
C GLY A 708 36.99 -74.38 16.86
N PHE A 709 36.71 -75.52 16.24
CA PHE A 709 35.83 -76.60 16.68
C PHE A 709 35.82 -76.84 18.20
N PHE A 710 34.63 -77.01 18.79
CA PHE A 710 34.28 -78.21 19.57
C PHE A 710 32.77 -78.48 19.47
N GLU A 711 32.43 -79.72 19.14
CA GLU A 711 31.07 -80.26 19.13
C GLU A 711 30.53 -80.55 20.55
N ALA A 712 29.21 -80.37 20.66
CA ALA A 712 28.23 -81.12 21.44
C ALA A 712 28.29 -81.15 22.98
N THR A 713 27.25 -80.59 23.60
CA THR A 713 26.32 -81.42 24.39
C THR A 713 24.93 -80.78 24.53
N THR A 714 23.92 -81.55 24.14
CA THR A 714 22.51 -81.39 24.49
C THR A 714 22.27 -81.59 26.01
N VAL A 715 21.29 -80.89 26.59
CA VAL A 715 20.09 -81.45 27.29
C VAL A 715 19.50 -80.50 28.37
N HIS A 716 18.18 -80.31 28.25
CA HIS A 716 17.11 -80.01 29.23
C HIS A 716 16.78 -78.61 29.79
N HIS A 717 15.62 -78.12 29.32
CA HIS A 717 14.39 -77.75 30.06
C HIS A 717 14.49 -76.96 31.39
N LYS A 718 13.86 -75.77 31.40
CA LYS A 718 12.58 -75.57 32.12
C LYS A 718 11.86 -74.25 31.74
N ASN A 719 10.53 -74.35 31.78
CA ASN A 719 9.46 -73.40 31.46
C ASN A 719 9.42 -72.13 32.32
N GLN A 720 8.81 -71.06 31.77
CA GLN A 720 7.61 -70.34 32.28
C GLN A 720 7.36 -69.10 31.38
N GLU A 721 6.35 -69.10 30.50
CA GLU A 721 4.99 -68.53 30.69
C GLU A 721 4.98 -67.04 31.09
N SER A 722 4.72 -66.14 30.14
CA SER A 722 3.47 -65.36 29.95
C SER A 722 3.92 -63.88 29.87
N GLU A 723 3.37 -62.95 29.09
CA GLU A 723 1.99 -62.69 28.74
C GLU A 723 1.95 -61.75 27.51
N ALA A 724 0.87 -61.82 26.74
CA ALA A 724 0.63 -61.03 25.55
C ALA A 724 0.09 -59.63 25.89
N THR A 725 0.45 -58.62 25.09
CA THR A 725 -0.51 -57.56 24.69
C THR A 725 0.04 -56.76 23.50
N THR A 726 -0.84 -56.51 22.55
CA THR A 726 -0.72 -55.62 21.37
C THR A 726 -2.04 -54.83 21.34
N PRO A 727 -2.21 -53.81 20.50
CA PRO A 727 -1.54 -52.50 20.41
C PRO A 727 -2.51 -51.34 20.77
N GLU A 728 -2.01 -50.12 20.96
CA GLU A 728 -2.85 -48.92 20.88
C GLU A 728 -2.29 -47.84 19.95
N VAL A 729 -3.22 -47.35 19.14
CA VAL A 729 -3.16 -46.25 18.16
C VAL A 729 -3.37 -44.92 18.90
N PRO A 730 -2.67 -43.83 18.57
CA PRO A 730 -3.15 -42.50 18.96
C PRO A 730 -3.93 -41.85 17.81
N GLN A 731 -5.21 -41.62 18.07
CA GLN A 731 -6.09 -40.74 17.33
C GLN A 731 -5.75 -39.26 17.55
N GLN A 732 -6.05 -38.50 16.50
CA GLN A 732 -6.36 -37.07 16.41
C GLN A 732 -6.79 -36.35 17.70
N ALA A 733 -6.20 -35.18 17.94
CA ALA A 733 -6.75 -34.15 18.81
C ALA A 733 -7.05 -32.86 18.00
N LYS A 734 -8.29 -32.43 18.14
CA LYS A 734 -8.91 -31.21 17.61
C LYS A 734 -8.56 -29.97 18.46
N ASP A 735 -8.77 -28.82 17.82
CA ASP A 735 -9.28 -27.54 18.34
C ASP A 735 -8.61 -26.91 19.57
N ASN A 736 -8.07 -25.71 19.36
CA ASN A 736 -8.35 -24.55 20.23
C ASN A 736 -7.96 -23.25 19.50
N SER A 737 -8.96 -22.51 19.05
CA SER A 737 -8.86 -21.08 18.69
C SER A 737 -9.26 -20.25 19.92
N PRO A 738 -8.56 -19.15 20.27
CA PRO A 738 -9.09 -18.17 21.19
C PRO A 738 -9.69 -16.97 20.44
N ASN A 739 -10.90 -16.62 20.86
CA ASN A 739 -11.54 -15.32 20.63
C ASN A 739 -10.67 -14.18 21.16
N ILE A 740 -10.65 -13.06 20.43
CA ILE A 740 -10.23 -11.74 20.92
C ILE A 740 -11.32 -10.73 20.52
N PRO A 741 -11.73 -9.82 21.43
CA PRO A 741 -12.86 -8.89 21.26
C PRO A 741 -12.69 -7.85 20.16
#